data_AF-A0A841FTA3-F1
#
_entry.id   AF-A0A841FTA3-F1
#
_cell.length_a   1.000
_cell.length_b   1.000
_cell.length_c   1.000
_cell.angle_alpha   90.00
_cell.angle_beta   90.00
_cell.angle_gamma   90.00
#
_symmetry.space_group_name_H-M   'P 1'
#
loop_
_entity.id
_entity.type
_entity.pdbx_description
1 polymer ?
#
loop_
_entity_poly.entity_id
_entity_poly.type
_entity_poly.pdbx_seq_one_letter_code
_entity_poly.pdbx_strand_id
1 'polypeptide(L)'
;MTNEHDNAALALLTALDAPDWARLAASARWAVEARLAKRHVPGELVAHVLADGERELLWHLRSSPDVTRDHPRVAEGAPDVPPAERWAEMSTFGARGYRDWERLLADCDPRRPEWQELKAQEISGGLYFGYAPVLALSPFREHYEWALRRAAARLTLREQARVLVSVQRDSGVGEVAAVTARYDLPIRDRAMEALAGRGIEALAAEFEGTGAAIEQLRAAGEKDAGGVARERADLDWTLIARAHAEEPFAAAVSAALCARDDCPEELRVALFTAHPGVVAEKYPDPPAALFSLPLKGAARTKALRTLTARFLKAERVAELIAHARPAAGVLEASRRADPLEPSVWRLQPVHAVVGRVLAATVGQDAGAWRALRRLLKGYKGTVAELCAKAAAEPDPGSAWPEAEALPPADAKPSLTGARKAFVVLLDAAGVETQLALLPHLDERTAADLFTHGVRRREWFEFVVGHGTPALRQAFVRARGKLDVGELQRLFDLDEPDLAGALALRRPMSSAQVAHVMSGRAFAAHVPGGQVYPAELRERFLATTGGWTGRHAVTCADPEVQRHILRHVRVRGIVPQLRLLLDLWERAGKAAMLALVEADLDPLKYTRAEFQGGVVKRVRKMAEADDEEAEKEALRAYLAERETPAWQIKRLGGSDNFHRESHGWFLAEIAASPARNRLGLLSGSGEGHVAAGDPTPRRALEAGATLAETLAMYPSTDPDDTRRWLVAAVSAGLVTWAEAFAVVTPASHVLAATVDDAPDRWLPDLRDVVPGLDLSAEAQLVALRLLRDFAGTVPELLATAVAVTA
;
A
#
# COMPACT_ATOMS: atom_id res chain seq x y z
N MET A 1 -23.74 -3.09 -0.31
CA MET A 1 -23.37 -4.52 -0.16
C MET A 1 -23.45 -5.11 -1.54
N THR A 2 -22.33 -5.47 -2.14
CA THR A 2 -22.34 -6.15 -3.45
C THR A 2 -22.68 -7.61 -3.25
N ASN A 3 -23.49 -8.17 -4.13
CA ASN A 3 -23.86 -9.58 -4.08
C ASN A 3 -22.61 -10.42 -4.40
N GLU A 4 -22.39 -11.51 -3.66
CA GLU A 4 -21.29 -12.46 -3.89
C GLU A 4 -21.20 -12.87 -5.36
N HIS A 5 -22.36 -13.12 -5.97
CA HIS A 5 -22.53 -13.49 -7.38
C HIS A 5 -22.01 -12.41 -8.34
N ASP A 6 -22.20 -11.13 -8.03
CA ASP A 6 -21.70 -10.03 -8.85
C ASP A 6 -20.17 -9.99 -8.81
N ASN A 7 -19.57 -10.27 -7.65
CA ASN A 7 -18.13 -10.35 -7.50
C ASN A 7 -17.56 -11.59 -8.22
N ALA A 8 -18.21 -12.74 -8.08
CA ALA A 8 -17.79 -13.96 -8.77
C ALA A 8 -17.89 -13.81 -10.30
N ALA A 9 -18.96 -13.20 -10.80
CA ALA A 9 -19.13 -12.90 -12.22
C ALA A 9 -18.09 -11.90 -12.72
N LEU A 10 -17.75 -10.90 -11.90
CA LEU A 10 -16.69 -9.94 -12.21
C LEU A 10 -15.33 -10.61 -12.34
N ALA A 11 -14.98 -11.52 -11.42
CA ALA A 11 -13.75 -12.28 -11.49
C ALA A 11 -13.71 -13.16 -12.73
N LEU A 12 -14.81 -13.87 -13.03
CA LEU A 12 -14.90 -14.68 -14.23
C LEU A 12 -14.76 -13.84 -15.51
N LEU A 13 -15.48 -12.73 -15.65
CA LEU A 13 -15.35 -11.79 -16.78
C LEU A 13 -13.95 -11.18 -16.89
N THR A 14 -13.22 -11.05 -15.78
CA THR A 14 -11.83 -10.57 -15.79
C THR A 14 -10.86 -11.67 -16.27
N ALA A 15 -11.22 -12.94 -16.06
CA ALA A 15 -10.40 -14.07 -16.48
C ALA A 15 -10.57 -14.43 -17.96
N LEU A 16 -11.72 -14.11 -18.55
CA LEU A 16 -12.02 -14.36 -19.94
C LEU A 16 -11.29 -13.33 -20.82
N ASP A 17 -10.39 -13.81 -21.68
CA ASP A 17 -9.77 -12.97 -22.69
C ASP A 17 -10.80 -12.61 -23.78
N ALA A 18 -11.01 -11.31 -24.03
CA ALA A 18 -11.86 -10.77 -25.09
C ALA A 18 -13.27 -11.40 -25.19
N PRO A 19 -14.11 -11.29 -24.15
CA PRO A 19 -15.45 -11.87 -24.21
C PRO A 19 -16.30 -11.17 -25.27
N ASP A 20 -17.22 -11.91 -25.89
CA ASP A 20 -18.21 -11.36 -26.82
C ASP A 20 -19.20 -10.47 -26.06
N TRP A 21 -18.82 -9.21 -25.86
CA TRP A 21 -19.59 -8.24 -25.09
C TRP A 21 -20.99 -8.04 -25.63
N ALA A 22 -21.20 -8.16 -26.96
CA ALA A 22 -22.51 -8.05 -27.59
C ALA A 22 -23.43 -9.16 -27.12
N ARG A 23 -22.94 -10.39 -27.16
CA ARG A 23 -23.71 -11.54 -26.72
C ARG A 23 -23.95 -11.54 -25.21
N LEU A 24 -22.94 -11.15 -24.42
CA LEU A 24 -23.06 -11.03 -22.97
C LEU A 24 -24.06 -9.95 -22.57
N ALA A 25 -24.04 -8.78 -23.22
CA ALA A 25 -25.02 -7.72 -22.98
C ALA A 25 -26.45 -8.21 -23.25
N ALA A 26 -26.66 -8.99 -24.31
CA ALA A 26 -27.96 -9.55 -24.65
C ALA A 26 -28.42 -10.68 -23.71
N SER A 27 -27.50 -11.52 -23.22
CA SER A 27 -27.84 -12.82 -22.61
C SER A 27 -27.49 -12.97 -21.14
N ALA A 28 -26.63 -12.10 -20.61
CA ALA A 28 -26.15 -12.04 -19.22
C ALA A 28 -25.98 -10.58 -18.76
N ARG A 29 -26.98 -9.73 -19.09
CA ARG A 29 -27.01 -8.29 -18.82
C ARG A 29 -26.56 -7.90 -17.41
N TRP A 30 -27.03 -8.60 -16.38
CA TRP A 30 -26.68 -8.36 -14.98
C TRP A 30 -25.15 -8.40 -14.72
N ALA A 31 -24.42 -9.28 -15.41
CA ALA A 31 -22.97 -9.40 -15.27
C ALA A 31 -22.24 -8.23 -15.96
N VAL A 32 -22.77 -7.75 -17.09
CA VAL A 32 -22.28 -6.56 -17.78
C VAL A 32 -22.54 -5.31 -16.94
N GLU A 33 -23.74 -5.17 -16.36
CA GLU A 33 -24.07 -4.07 -15.45
C GLU A 33 -23.17 -4.09 -14.19
N ALA A 34 -22.95 -5.27 -13.60
CA ALA A 34 -22.03 -5.44 -12.49
C ALA A 34 -20.59 -5.04 -12.84
N ARG A 35 -20.15 -5.29 -14.08
CA ARG A 35 -18.84 -4.84 -14.60
C ARG A 35 -18.78 -3.34 -14.80
N LEU A 36 -19.81 -2.73 -15.39
CA LEU A 36 -19.90 -1.29 -15.65
C LEU A 36 -19.92 -0.47 -14.35
N ALA A 37 -20.45 -1.03 -13.27
CA ALA A 37 -20.48 -0.39 -11.95
C ALA A 37 -19.11 -0.32 -11.24
N LYS A 38 -18.04 -0.89 -11.81
CA LYS A 38 -16.71 -0.93 -11.19
C LYS A 38 -15.80 0.16 -11.77
N ARG A 39 -14.69 0.43 -11.06
CA ARG A 39 -13.74 1.50 -11.42
C ARG A 39 -12.96 1.24 -12.71
N HIS A 40 -12.81 -0.03 -13.11
CA HIS A 40 -11.99 -0.43 -14.26
C HIS A 40 -12.86 -1.22 -15.24
N VAL A 41 -13.32 -0.53 -16.28
CA VAL A 41 -14.12 -1.11 -17.37
C VAL A 41 -13.21 -1.33 -18.58
N PRO A 42 -13.16 -2.54 -19.17
CA PRO A 42 -12.37 -2.80 -20.38
C PRO A 42 -12.75 -1.87 -21.52
N GLY A 43 -11.77 -1.31 -22.23
CA GLY A 43 -12.02 -0.36 -23.33
C GLY A 43 -12.89 -0.95 -24.45
N GLU A 44 -12.83 -2.26 -24.68
CA GLU A 44 -13.69 -2.98 -25.62
C GLU A 44 -15.16 -2.97 -25.20
N LEU A 45 -15.45 -3.16 -23.91
CA LEU A 45 -16.82 -3.05 -23.38
C LEU A 45 -17.32 -1.61 -23.50
N VAL A 46 -16.46 -0.62 -23.19
CA VAL A 46 -16.79 0.80 -23.39
C VAL A 46 -17.14 1.07 -24.87
N ALA A 47 -16.30 0.61 -25.79
CA ALA A 47 -16.51 0.79 -27.23
C ALA A 47 -17.78 0.08 -27.71
N HIS A 48 -18.06 -1.13 -27.22
CA HIS A 48 -19.27 -1.88 -27.55
C HIS A 48 -20.52 -1.15 -27.07
N VAL A 49 -20.59 -0.75 -25.80
CA VAL A 49 -21.74 -0.01 -25.24
C VAL A 49 -21.95 1.32 -25.98
N LEU A 50 -20.88 2.01 -26.37
CA LEU A 50 -20.95 3.22 -27.20
C LEU A 50 -21.47 2.95 -28.62
N ALA A 51 -21.11 1.81 -29.22
CA ALA A 51 -21.51 1.45 -30.57
C ALA A 51 -22.95 0.91 -30.65
N ASP A 52 -23.36 0.11 -29.66
CA ASP A 52 -24.71 -0.46 -29.56
C ASP A 52 -25.75 0.62 -29.22
N GLY A 53 -25.35 1.61 -28.42
CA GLY A 53 -26.19 2.75 -28.09
C GLY A 53 -27.33 2.43 -27.13
N GLU A 54 -27.32 1.25 -26.49
CA GLU A 54 -28.38 0.84 -25.57
C GLU A 54 -28.41 1.74 -24.34
N ARG A 55 -29.60 2.28 -24.08
CA ARG A 55 -29.80 3.44 -23.20
C ARG A 55 -29.40 3.15 -21.75
N GLU A 56 -29.68 1.97 -21.25
CA GLU A 56 -29.45 1.60 -19.86
C GLU A 56 -27.98 1.23 -19.61
N LEU A 57 -27.30 0.57 -20.56
CA LEU A 57 -25.86 0.33 -20.48
C LEU A 57 -25.06 1.63 -20.61
N LEU A 58 -25.46 2.54 -21.50
CA LEU A 58 -24.90 3.90 -21.57
C LEU A 58 -25.11 4.66 -20.26
N TRP A 59 -26.26 4.47 -19.60
CA TRP A 59 -26.55 5.03 -18.30
C TRP A 59 -25.59 4.50 -17.22
N HIS A 60 -25.35 3.20 -17.16
CA HIS A 60 -24.40 2.59 -16.22
C HIS A 60 -22.96 3.06 -16.48
N LEU A 61 -22.55 3.11 -17.75
CA LEU A 61 -21.23 3.55 -18.18
C LEU A 61 -20.96 5.01 -17.79
N ARG A 62 -21.94 5.89 -17.99
CA ARG A 62 -21.85 7.32 -17.65
C ARG A 62 -21.96 7.60 -16.16
N SER A 63 -22.64 6.72 -15.42
CA SER A 63 -22.75 6.83 -13.95
C SER A 63 -21.44 6.49 -13.22
N SER A 64 -20.43 5.95 -13.93
CA SER A 64 -19.11 5.67 -13.37
C SER A 64 -18.15 6.87 -13.55
N PRO A 65 -17.76 7.57 -12.47
CA PRO A 65 -16.88 8.75 -12.56
C PRO A 65 -15.47 8.42 -13.08
N ASP A 66 -14.99 7.20 -12.83
CA ASP A 66 -13.68 6.76 -13.29
C ASP A 66 -13.69 6.49 -14.80
N VAL A 67 -14.76 5.88 -15.33
CA VAL A 67 -14.93 5.62 -16.77
C VAL A 67 -15.04 6.92 -17.55
N THR A 68 -15.86 7.87 -17.08
CA THR A 68 -16.01 9.18 -17.73
C THR A 68 -14.72 10.00 -17.73
N ARG A 69 -13.89 9.86 -16.68
CA ARG A 69 -12.56 10.48 -16.62
C ARG A 69 -11.58 9.82 -17.61
N ASP A 70 -11.61 8.50 -17.70
CA ASP A 70 -10.62 7.74 -18.48
C ASP A 70 -11.04 7.61 -19.97
N HIS A 71 -12.32 7.85 -20.30
CA HIS A 71 -12.88 7.81 -21.66
C HIS A 71 -13.74 9.05 -21.96
N PRO A 72 -13.16 10.17 -22.45
CA PRO A 72 -13.87 11.42 -22.70
C PRO A 72 -15.08 11.29 -23.65
N ARG A 73 -15.03 10.36 -24.61
CA ARG A 73 -16.15 10.07 -25.54
C ARG A 73 -17.42 9.59 -24.82
N VAL A 74 -17.28 8.95 -23.65
CA VAL A 74 -18.43 8.56 -22.80
C VAL A 74 -19.14 9.80 -22.25
N ALA A 75 -18.38 10.87 -21.96
CA ALA A 75 -18.89 12.13 -21.46
C ALA A 75 -19.49 13.02 -22.57
N GLU A 76 -18.92 12.99 -23.77
CA GLU A 76 -19.37 13.78 -24.93
C GLU A 76 -20.80 13.42 -25.38
N GLY A 77 -21.26 12.20 -25.09
CA GLY A 77 -22.58 11.72 -25.47
C GLY A 77 -22.65 11.31 -26.95
N ALA A 78 -23.70 10.56 -27.33
CA ALA A 78 -23.91 10.24 -28.74
C ALA A 78 -24.40 11.52 -29.48
N PRO A 79 -23.79 11.88 -30.62
CA PRO A 79 -24.10 13.14 -31.32
C PRO A 79 -25.56 13.23 -31.79
N ASP A 80 -26.23 12.09 -31.94
CA ASP A 80 -27.58 11.98 -32.49
C ASP A 80 -28.70 12.01 -31.44
N VAL A 81 -28.37 12.15 -30.14
CA VAL A 81 -29.39 12.27 -29.10
C VAL A 81 -30.12 13.61 -29.28
N PRO A 82 -31.45 13.62 -29.43
CA PRO A 82 -32.23 14.85 -29.52
C PRO A 82 -31.89 15.79 -28.37
N PRO A 83 -31.80 17.11 -28.59
CA PRO A 83 -31.39 18.05 -27.55
C PRO A 83 -32.22 17.95 -26.25
N ALA A 84 -33.49 17.57 -26.37
CA ALA A 84 -34.38 17.32 -25.26
C ALA A 84 -33.99 16.14 -24.36
N GLU A 85 -33.50 15.06 -24.97
CA GLU A 85 -33.01 13.89 -24.24
C GLU A 85 -31.63 14.18 -23.64
N ARG A 86 -30.78 14.91 -24.35
CA ARG A 86 -29.50 15.43 -23.83
C ARG A 86 -29.72 16.28 -22.58
N TRP A 87 -30.75 17.12 -22.59
CA TRP A 87 -31.16 17.94 -21.45
C TRP A 87 -31.61 17.09 -20.25
N ALA A 88 -32.50 16.11 -20.47
CA ALA A 88 -32.99 15.20 -19.41
C ALA A 88 -31.88 14.32 -18.80
N GLU A 89 -30.93 13.88 -19.62
CA GLU A 89 -29.72 13.21 -19.12
C GLU A 89 -28.88 14.16 -18.24
N MET A 90 -28.66 15.40 -18.68
CA MET A 90 -27.80 16.34 -17.97
C MET A 90 -28.36 16.79 -16.62
N SER A 91 -29.68 16.94 -16.50
CA SER A 91 -30.35 17.30 -15.25
C SER A 91 -30.37 16.17 -14.22
N THR A 92 -30.33 14.91 -14.66
CA THR A 92 -30.41 13.73 -13.76
C THR A 92 -29.08 13.41 -13.05
N PHE A 93 -27.91 13.64 -13.68
CA PHE A 93 -26.64 13.13 -13.15
C PHE A 93 -25.79 14.12 -12.37
N GLY A 94 -26.12 15.41 -12.35
CA GLY A 94 -25.37 16.42 -11.56
C GLY A 94 -23.86 16.51 -11.86
N ALA A 95 -23.37 15.83 -12.89
CA ALA A 95 -21.96 15.52 -13.10
C ALA A 95 -21.40 16.04 -14.42
N ARG A 96 -22.22 16.66 -15.29
CA ARG A 96 -21.71 17.31 -16.49
C ARG A 96 -21.14 18.70 -16.17
N GLY A 97 -20.04 19.06 -16.82
CA GLY A 97 -19.38 20.34 -16.61
C GLY A 97 -20.22 21.50 -17.14
N TYR A 98 -20.04 22.70 -16.58
CA TYR A 98 -20.67 23.96 -17.02
C TYR A 98 -20.63 24.17 -18.55
N ARG A 99 -19.55 23.73 -19.20
CA ARG A 99 -19.33 23.85 -20.65
C ARG A 99 -20.37 23.09 -21.50
N ASP A 100 -20.78 21.91 -21.05
CA ASP A 100 -21.77 21.11 -21.80
C ASP A 100 -23.13 21.80 -21.77
N TRP A 101 -23.45 22.40 -20.62
CA TRP A 101 -24.67 23.18 -20.43
C TRP A 101 -24.65 24.46 -21.26
N GLU A 102 -23.54 25.18 -21.29
CA GLU A 102 -23.39 26.37 -22.11
C GLU A 102 -23.55 26.07 -23.60
N ARG A 103 -22.94 24.98 -24.11
CA ARG A 103 -23.13 24.54 -25.51
C ARG A 103 -24.57 24.16 -25.80
N LEU A 104 -25.18 23.36 -24.93
CA LEU A 104 -26.57 22.95 -25.09
C LEU A 104 -27.50 24.17 -25.16
N LEU A 105 -27.29 25.15 -24.28
CA LEU A 105 -28.07 26.39 -24.23
C LEU A 105 -27.78 27.34 -25.39
N ALA A 106 -26.56 27.37 -25.92
CA ALA A 106 -26.23 28.15 -27.12
C ALA A 106 -26.96 27.64 -28.37
N ASP A 107 -27.20 26.33 -28.44
CA ASP A 107 -27.94 25.67 -29.52
C ASP A 107 -29.47 25.65 -29.30
N CYS A 108 -29.95 26.07 -28.12
CA CYS A 108 -31.37 26.14 -27.81
C CYS A 108 -32.07 27.22 -28.66
N ASP A 109 -33.09 26.81 -29.41
CA ASP A 109 -34.04 27.74 -30.04
C ASP A 109 -35.32 27.80 -29.19
N PRO A 110 -35.56 28.90 -28.46
CA PRO A 110 -36.73 29.02 -27.60
C PRO A 110 -38.06 28.98 -28.36
N ARG A 111 -38.04 29.05 -29.70
CA ARG A 111 -39.25 28.98 -30.53
C ARG A 111 -39.71 27.55 -30.80
N ARG A 112 -38.88 26.53 -30.52
CA ARG A 112 -39.24 25.14 -30.80
C ARG A 112 -40.01 24.50 -29.63
N PRO A 113 -41.11 23.75 -29.88
CA PRO A 113 -41.95 23.17 -28.85
C PRO A 113 -41.21 22.25 -27.87
N GLU A 114 -40.27 21.45 -28.37
CA GLU A 114 -39.50 20.48 -27.56
C GLU A 114 -38.72 21.14 -26.42
N TRP A 115 -38.31 22.39 -26.58
CA TRP A 115 -37.60 23.13 -25.53
C TRP A 115 -38.53 23.82 -24.52
N GLN A 116 -39.75 24.14 -24.92
CA GLN A 116 -40.74 24.75 -24.03
C GLN A 116 -41.28 23.73 -23.01
N GLU A 117 -41.37 22.45 -23.36
CA GLU A 117 -41.77 21.38 -22.45
C GLU A 117 -40.72 21.13 -21.34
N LEU A 118 -39.43 21.17 -21.68
CA LEU A 118 -38.32 20.99 -20.74
C LEU A 118 -38.21 22.14 -19.74
N LYS A 119 -38.41 23.37 -20.22
CA LYS A 119 -38.47 24.59 -19.40
C LYS A 119 -39.49 24.47 -18.26
N ALA A 120 -40.63 23.82 -18.48
CA ALA A 120 -41.68 23.67 -17.47
C ALA A 120 -41.32 22.66 -16.36
N GLN A 121 -40.56 21.60 -16.69
CA GLN A 121 -40.16 20.55 -15.76
C GLN A 121 -39.06 20.99 -14.78
N GLU A 122 -38.17 21.91 -15.17
CA GLU A 122 -37.04 22.32 -14.33
C GLU A 122 -37.37 23.35 -13.25
N ILE A 123 -38.21 24.34 -13.59
CA ILE A 123 -38.63 25.36 -12.62
C ILE A 123 -39.42 24.72 -11.46
N SER A 124 -40.05 23.58 -11.71
CA SER A 124 -40.82 22.80 -10.73
C SER A 124 -39.98 21.76 -9.97
N GLY A 125 -38.85 21.28 -10.52
CA GLY A 125 -38.01 20.21 -9.94
C GLY A 125 -37.02 20.62 -8.85
N GLY A 126 -36.89 21.92 -8.51
CA GLY A 126 -36.01 22.38 -7.45
C GLY A 126 -34.52 22.33 -7.81
N LEU A 127 -34.14 23.03 -8.88
CA LEU A 127 -32.73 23.15 -9.30
C LEU A 127 -31.82 23.61 -8.15
N TYR A 128 -30.73 22.88 -7.95
CA TYR A 128 -29.67 23.21 -7.00
C TYR A 128 -29.07 24.59 -7.32
N PHE A 129 -28.70 25.35 -6.28
CA PHE A 129 -28.03 26.66 -6.39
C PHE A 129 -26.82 26.69 -7.34
N GLY A 130 -26.17 25.54 -7.59
CA GLY A 130 -25.03 25.41 -8.50
C GLY A 130 -25.37 25.66 -9.98
N TYR A 131 -26.65 25.67 -10.38
CA TYR A 131 -27.06 25.86 -11.78
C TYR A 131 -27.37 27.31 -12.15
N ALA A 132 -27.42 28.24 -11.20
CA ALA A 132 -27.73 29.63 -11.52
C ALA A 132 -26.76 30.27 -12.55
N PRO A 133 -25.44 30.02 -12.49
CA PRO A 133 -24.50 30.40 -13.55
C PRO A 133 -24.88 29.90 -14.95
N VAL A 134 -25.31 28.65 -15.06
CA VAL A 134 -25.76 28.03 -16.33
C VAL A 134 -27.07 28.66 -16.82
N LEU A 135 -28.05 28.81 -15.93
CA LEU A 135 -29.35 29.39 -16.27
C LEU A 135 -29.26 30.86 -16.65
N ALA A 136 -28.24 31.58 -16.16
CA ALA A 136 -27.94 32.95 -16.58
C ALA A 136 -27.60 33.02 -18.09
N LEU A 137 -27.04 31.95 -18.67
CA LEU A 137 -26.72 31.86 -20.09
C LEU A 137 -27.90 31.40 -20.96
N SER A 138 -29.03 31.07 -20.34
CA SER A 138 -30.19 30.53 -21.04
C SER A 138 -30.88 31.56 -21.94
N PRO A 139 -31.37 31.17 -23.13
CA PRO A 139 -32.22 32.04 -23.96
C PRO A 139 -33.66 32.13 -23.44
N PHE A 140 -34.03 31.38 -22.39
CA PHE A 140 -35.35 31.45 -21.78
C PHE A 140 -35.39 32.52 -20.69
N ARG A 141 -36.29 33.48 -20.85
CA ARG A 141 -36.53 34.58 -19.90
C ARG A 141 -36.64 34.13 -18.45
N GLU A 142 -37.42 33.09 -18.22
CA GLU A 142 -37.70 32.56 -16.88
C GLU A 142 -36.45 32.01 -16.20
N HIS A 143 -35.50 31.47 -16.98
CA HIS A 143 -34.26 30.90 -16.46
C HIS A 143 -33.29 32.00 -16.02
N TYR A 144 -33.03 33.00 -16.87
CA TYR A 144 -32.12 34.09 -16.48
C TYR A 144 -32.75 35.00 -15.42
N GLU A 145 -34.07 35.20 -15.41
CA GLU A 145 -34.76 35.92 -14.33
C GLU A 145 -34.72 35.15 -13.00
N TRP A 146 -34.83 33.81 -13.05
CA TRP A 146 -34.61 32.97 -11.87
C TRP A 146 -33.17 33.08 -11.38
N ALA A 147 -32.18 32.98 -12.29
CA ALA A 147 -30.77 33.10 -11.95
C ALA A 147 -30.44 34.45 -11.31
N LEU A 148 -30.94 35.55 -11.87
CA LEU A 148 -30.82 36.89 -11.30
C LEU A 148 -31.46 36.97 -9.90
N ARG A 149 -32.71 36.50 -9.74
CA ARG A 149 -33.39 36.50 -8.43
C ARG A 149 -32.65 35.69 -7.37
N ARG A 150 -32.04 34.57 -7.76
CA ARG A 150 -31.44 33.62 -6.81
C ARG A 150 -29.97 33.86 -6.54
N ALA A 151 -29.24 34.37 -7.52
CA ALA A 151 -27.78 34.35 -7.54
C ALA A 151 -27.14 35.56 -8.22
N ALA A 152 -27.85 36.68 -8.48
CA ALA A 152 -27.28 37.88 -9.11
C ALA A 152 -25.89 38.28 -8.56
N ALA A 153 -25.73 38.33 -7.24
CA ALA A 153 -24.47 38.69 -6.58
C ALA A 153 -23.36 37.63 -6.70
N ARG A 154 -23.69 36.41 -7.13
CA ARG A 154 -22.76 35.28 -7.31
C ARG A 154 -22.42 35.03 -8.78
N LEU A 155 -23.16 35.63 -9.71
CA LEU A 155 -22.87 35.55 -11.14
C LEU A 155 -21.56 36.30 -11.42
N THR A 156 -20.73 35.72 -12.27
CA THR A 156 -19.51 36.38 -12.76
C THR A 156 -19.87 37.58 -13.64
N LEU A 157 -18.94 38.52 -13.83
CA LEU A 157 -19.17 39.66 -14.74
C LEU A 157 -19.48 39.20 -16.17
N ARG A 158 -18.90 38.07 -16.61
CA ARG A 158 -19.22 37.44 -17.90
C ARG A 158 -20.68 37.01 -17.94
N GLU A 159 -21.14 36.27 -16.94
CA GLU A 159 -22.50 35.78 -16.87
C GLU A 159 -23.49 36.93 -16.79
N GLN A 160 -23.19 37.96 -16.01
CA GLN A 160 -24.00 39.17 -15.97
C GLN A 160 -24.05 39.84 -17.35
N ALA A 161 -22.92 40.01 -18.05
CA ALA A 161 -22.90 40.58 -19.40
C ALA A 161 -23.76 39.77 -20.39
N ARG A 162 -23.67 38.44 -20.35
CA ARG A 162 -24.48 37.52 -21.18
C ARG A 162 -25.97 37.61 -20.87
N VAL A 163 -26.34 37.65 -19.59
CA VAL A 163 -27.73 37.89 -19.18
C VAL A 163 -28.24 39.21 -19.75
N LEU A 164 -27.43 40.27 -19.71
CA LEU A 164 -27.83 41.57 -20.24
C LEU A 164 -27.98 41.55 -21.77
N VAL A 165 -27.19 40.75 -22.50
CA VAL A 165 -27.42 40.51 -23.94
C VAL A 165 -28.77 39.82 -24.16
N SER A 166 -29.12 38.79 -23.37
CA SER A 166 -30.42 38.12 -23.46
C SER A 166 -31.58 39.08 -23.13
N VAL A 167 -31.45 39.88 -22.07
CA VAL A 167 -32.44 40.91 -21.70
C VAL A 167 -32.61 41.95 -22.81
N GLN A 168 -31.52 42.41 -23.43
CA GLN A 168 -31.58 43.36 -24.54
C GLN A 168 -32.31 42.76 -25.74
N ARG A 169 -32.07 41.49 -26.07
CA ARG A 169 -32.74 40.79 -27.18
C ARG A 169 -34.23 40.57 -26.93
N ASP A 170 -34.60 40.21 -25.71
CA ASP A 170 -35.97 39.84 -25.36
C ASP A 170 -36.87 41.04 -25.05
N SER A 171 -36.32 42.09 -24.42
CA SER A 171 -37.08 43.21 -23.87
C SER A 171 -36.55 44.60 -24.24
N GLY A 172 -35.45 44.67 -24.99
CA GLY A 172 -34.87 45.93 -25.47
C GLY A 172 -33.94 46.63 -24.48
N VAL A 173 -33.27 47.66 -24.98
CA VAL A 173 -32.21 48.44 -24.31
C VAL A 173 -32.67 49.07 -22.99
N GLY A 174 -33.93 49.52 -22.92
CA GLY A 174 -34.48 50.13 -21.70
C GLY A 174 -34.58 49.17 -20.52
N GLU A 175 -34.84 47.89 -20.77
CA GLU A 175 -34.97 46.88 -19.71
C GLU A 175 -33.59 46.51 -19.13
N VAL A 176 -32.50 46.63 -19.89
CA VAL A 176 -31.13 46.40 -19.38
C VAL A 176 -30.80 47.33 -18.20
N ALA A 177 -31.14 48.62 -18.33
CA ALA A 177 -30.95 49.60 -17.24
C ALA A 177 -31.84 49.28 -16.03
N ALA A 178 -33.07 48.84 -16.28
CA ALA A 178 -33.99 48.44 -15.21
C ALA A 178 -33.50 47.19 -14.46
N VAL A 179 -33.02 46.17 -15.18
CA VAL A 179 -32.51 44.91 -14.59
C VAL A 179 -31.24 45.14 -13.78
N THR A 180 -30.26 45.87 -14.34
CA THR A 180 -29.00 46.16 -13.62
C THR A 180 -29.23 46.92 -12.32
N ALA A 181 -30.19 47.85 -12.30
CA ALA A 181 -30.60 48.56 -11.08
C ALA A 181 -31.42 47.68 -10.13
N ARG A 182 -32.36 46.88 -10.64
CA ARG A 182 -33.27 46.04 -9.84
C ARG A 182 -32.52 44.99 -9.01
N TYR A 183 -31.46 44.42 -9.57
CA TYR A 183 -30.69 43.33 -8.93
C TYR A 183 -29.33 43.79 -8.39
N ASP A 184 -29.04 45.09 -8.43
CA ASP A 184 -27.77 45.68 -7.99
C ASP A 184 -26.54 44.95 -8.57
N LEU A 185 -26.53 44.79 -9.89
CA LEU A 185 -25.50 43.98 -10.55
C LEU A 185 -24.14 44.70 -10.52
N PRO A 186 -23.05 44.03 -10.13
CA PRO A 186 -21.70 44.58 -10.18
C PRO A 186 -21.29 45.13 -11.54
N ILE A 187 -21.83 44.59 -12.65
CA ILE A 187 -21.55 45.10 -14.00
C ILE A 187 -22.25 46.44 -14.32
N ARG A 188 -23.15 46.93 -13.46
CA ARG A 188 -24.08 48.04 -13.75
C ARG A 188 -23.40 49.25 -14.39
N ASP A 189 -22.35 49.79 -13.77
CA ASP A 189 -21.71 51.02 -14.28
C ASP A 189 -21.11 50.81 -15.67
N ARG A 190 -20.44 49.67 -15.89
CA ARG A 190 -19.88 49.30 -17.22
C ARG A 190 -20.98 49.02 -18.24
N ALA A 191 -22.10 48.47 -17.81
CA ALA A 191 -23.28 48.28 -18.66
C ALA A 191 -23.90 49.62 -19.08
N MET A 192 -24.04 50.57 -18.15
CA MET A 192 -24.55 51.91 -18.47
C MET A 192 -23.61 52.68 -19.41
N GLU A 193 -22.30 52.59 -19.21
CA GLU A 193 -21.30 53.15 -20.12
C GLU A 193 -21.39 52.49 -21.52
N ALA A 194 -21.54 51.17 -21.58
CA ALA A 194 -21.68 50.46 -22.84
C ALA A 194 -22.98 50.84 -23.59
N LEU A 195 -24.12 50.97 -22.88
CA LEU A 195 -25.39 51.43 -23.46
C LEU A 195 -25.29 52.83 -24.07
N ALA A 196 -24.45 53.70 -23.50
CA ALA A 196 -24.24 55.05 -24.01
C ALA A 196 -23.27 55.13 -25.21
N GLY A 197 -22.57 54.04 -25.54
CA GLY A 197 -21.52 54.04 -26.56
C GLY A 197 -21.52 52.78 -27.42
N ARG A 198 -20.73 51.78 -27.01
CA ARG A 198 -20.36 50.61 -27.83
C ARG A 198 -21.39 49.46 -27.88
N GLY A 199 -22.44 49.52 -27.07
CA GLY A 199 -23.47 48.47 -26.93
C GLY A 199 -23.09 47.35 -25.94
N ILE A 200 -24.10 46.64 -25.42
CA ILE A 200 -23.91 45.53 -24.45
C ILE A 200 -23.25 44.32 -25.10
N GLU A 201 -23.49 44.07 -26.38
CA GLU A 201 -22.83 43.00 -27.12
C GLU A 201 -21.30 43.17 -27.14
N ALA A 202 -20.81 44.41 -27.30
CA ALA A 202 -19.39 44.71 -27.26
C ALA A 202 -18.80 44.59 -25.83
N LEU A 203 -19.61 44.87 -24.80
CA LEU A 203 -19.24 44.64 -23.40
C LEU A 203 -19.14 43.15 -23.08
N ALA A 204 -20.12 42.35 -23.53
CA ALA A 204 -20.09 40.91 -23.39
C ALA A 204 -18.88 40.30 -24.11
N ALA A 205 -18.57 40.76 -25.32
CA ALA A 205 -17.37 40.35 -26.05
C ALA A 205 -16.06 40.67 -25.30
N GLU A 206 -15.97 41.83 -24.63
CA GLU A 206 -14.80 42.16 -23.78
C GLU A 206 -14.65 41.17 -22.62
N PHE A 207 -15.74 40.91 -21.89
CA PHE A 207 -15.73 39.96 -20.76
C PHE A 207 -15.60 38.50 -21.20
N GLU A 208 -15.77 38.22 -22.50
CA GLU A 208 -15.49 36.93 -23.11
C GLU A 208 -14.06 36.78 -23.59
N GLY A 209 -13.37 37.89 -23.80
CA GLY A 209 -11.99 37.91 -24.24
C GLY A 209 -11.02 37.32 -23.22
N THR A 210 -9.84 36.94 -23.73
CA THR A 210 -8.76 36.35 -22.92
C THR A 210 -8.24 37.29 -21.83
N GLY A 211 -8.28 38.62 -22.05
CA GLY A 211 -7.88 39.60 -21.04
C GLY A 211 -8.71 39.51 -19.76
N ALA A 212 -10.04 39.49 -19.88
CA ALA A 212 -10.93 39.31 -18.73
C ALA A 212 -10.77 37.92 -18.10
N ALA A 213 -10.51 36.89 -18.90
CA ALA A 213 -10.20 35.56 -18.37
C ALA A 213 -8.93 35.56 -17.51
N ILE A 214 -7.88 36.28 -17.91
CA ILE A 214 -6.64 36.41 -17.12
C ILE A 214 -6.92 37.04 -15.75
N GLU A 215 -7.68 38.13 -15.70
CA GLU A 215 -8.05 38.79 -14.44
C GLU A 215 -8.86 37.84 -13.54
N GLN A 216 -9.82 37.12 -14.10
CA GLN A 216 -10.60 36.11 -13.38
C GLN A 216 -9.71 34.97 -12.86
N LEU A 217 -8.78 34.48 -13.67
CA LEU A 217 -7.83 33.44 -13.26
C LEU A 217 -6.93 33.93 -12.12
N ARG A 218 -6.52 35.20 -12.10
CA ARG A 218 -5.73 35.77 -10.99
C ARG A 218 -6.56 35.96 -9.72
N ALA A 219 -7.83 36.31 -9.84
CA ALA A 219 -8.75 36.46 -8.71
C ALA A 219 -9.29 35.12 -8.19
N ALA A 220 -9.19 34.04 -8.97
CA ALA A 220 -9.79 32.75 -8.64
C ALA A 220 -9.11 32.10 -7.43
N GLY A 221 -9.94 31.69 -6.46
CA GLY A 221 -9.50 30.81 -5.37
C GLY A 221 -9.23 29.39 -5.86
N GLU A 222 -8.68 28.55 -4.97
CA GLU A 222 -8.33 27.15 -5.29
C GLU A 222 -9.51 26.34 -5.83
N LYS A 223 -10.72 26.59 -5.32
CA LYS A 223 -11.94 25.88 -5.74
C LYS A 223 -12.47 26.32 -7.10
N ASP A 224 -12.18 27.55 -7.51
CA ASP A 224 -12.81 28.18 -8.68
C ASP A 224 -11.90 28.16 -9.91
N ALA A 225 -10.57 28.04 -9.70
CA ALA A 225 -9.58 28.03 -10.78
C ALA A 225 -9.86 27.00 -11.89
N GLY A 226 -10.35 25.82 -11.49
CA GLY A 226 -10.74 24.76 -12.42
C GLY A 226 -11.96 25.09 -13.25
N GLY A 227 -12.92 25.86 -12.71
CA GLY A 227 -14.11 26.33 -13.43
C GLY A 227 -13.72 27.38 -14.46
N VAL A 228 -13.08 28.46 -14.00
CA VAL A 228 -12.67 29.59 -14.87
C VAL A 228 -11.79 29.12 -16.04
N ALA A 229 -10.83 28.23 -15.79
CA ALA A 229 -9.97 27.72 -16.86
C ALA A 229 -10.74 26.86 -17.88
N ARG A 230 -11.78 26.11 -17.48
CA ARG A 230 -12.56 25.23 -18.36
C ARG A 230 -13.69 25.97 -19.10
N GLU A 231 -14.21 27.04 -18.52
CA GLU A 231 -15.33 27.82 -19.02
C GLU A 231 -15.04 28.63 -20.29
N ARG A 232 -13.76 28.79 -20.66
CA ARG A 232 -13.33 29.55 -21.84
C ARG A 232 -12.88 28.62 -22.94
N ALA A 233 -13.65 28.51 -24.03
CA ALA A 233 -13.26 27.67 -25.16
C ALA A 233 -12.00 28.21 -25.85
N ASP A 234 -11.96 29.52 -26.11
CA ASP A 234 -11.00 30.15 -27.02
C ASP A 234 -10.03 31.08 -26.28
N LEU A 235 -9.17 30.50 -25.44
CA LEU A 235 -8.09 31.26 -24.81
C LEU A 235 -6.98 31.55 -25.83
N ASP A 236 -6.58 32.81 -25.94
CA ASP A 236 -5.35 33.18 -26.62
C ASP A 236 -4.18 32.77 -25.74
N TRP A 237 -3.61 31.61 -26.07
CA TRP A 237 -2.49 31.04 -25.34
C TRP A 237 -1.24 31.91 -25.32
N THR A 238 -1.05 32.78 -26.32
CA THR A 238 0.06 33.74 -26.36
C THR A 238 -0.12 34.79 -25.27
N LEU A 239 -1.34 35.31 -25.11
CA LEU A 239 -1.66 36.25 -24.03
C LEU A 239 -1.57 35.60 -22.64
N ILE A 240 -2.06 34.36 -22.49
CA ILE A 240 -1.93 33.61 -21.22
C ILE A 240 -0.46 33.39 -20.86
N ALA A 241 0.38 32.98 -21.83
CA ALA A 241 1.80 32.77 -21.60
C ALA A 241 2.53 34.07 -21.21
N ARG A 242 2.22 35.17 -21.89
CA ARG A 242 2.75 36.50 -21.53
C ARG A 242 2.33 36.92 -20.12
N ALA A 243 1.05 36.77 -19.79
CA ALA A 243 0.54 37.12 -18.48
C ALA A 243 1.17 36.28 -17.35
N HIS A 244 1.44 34.99 -17.59
CA HIS A 244 2.15 34.13 -16.65
C HIS A 244 3.63 34.52 -16.50
N ALA A 245 4.29 34.92 -17.59
CA ALA A 245 5.68 35.36 -17.57
C ALA A 245 5.86 36.69 -16.82
N GLU A 246 4.89 37.61 -16.96
CA GLU A 246 4.86 38.88 -16.24
C GLU A 246 4.56 38.68 -14.74
N GLU A 247 3.55 37.86 -14.41
CA GLU A 247 3.21 37.50 -13.04
C GLU A 247 2.74 36.03 -12.99
N PRO A 248 3.52 35.12 -12.37
CA PRO A 248 3.16 33.71 -12.32
C PRO A 248 1.80 33.48 -11.65
N PHE A 249 0.89 32.82 -12.36
CA PHE A 249 -0.40 32.38 -11.84
C PHE A 249 -0.27 31.53 -10.57
N ALA A 250 -1.31 31.52 -9.74
CA ALA A 250 -1.38 30.65 -8.57
C ALA A 250 -1.32 29.15 -8.94
N ALA A 251 -0.99 28.31 -7.96
CA ALA A 251 -0.78 26.87 -8.14
C ALA A 251 -2.03 26.16 -8.73
N ALA A 252 -3.22 26.44 -8.20
CA ALA A 252 -4.48 25.83 -8.66
C ALA A 252 -4.81 26.21 -10.11
N VAL A 253 -4.58 27.47 -10.49
CA VAL A 253 -4.75 28.00 -11.84
C VAL A 253 -3.78 27.34 -12.81
N SER A 254 -2.52 27.24 -12.42
CA SER A 254 -1.48 26.60 -13.23
C SER A 254 -1.80 25.12 -13.49
N ALA A 255 -2.29 24.41 -12.48
CA ALA A 255 -2.74 23.03 -12.62
C ALA A 255 -3.98 22.92 -13.54
N ALA A 256 -4.93 23.84 -13.43
CA ALA A 256 -6.14 23.85 -14.27
C ALA A 256 -5.84 24.18 -15.74
N LEU A 257 -4.98 25.17 -16.00
CA LEU A 257 -4.53 25.51 -17.36
C LEU A 257 -3.71 24.37 -17.98
N CYS A 258 -2.84 23.72 -17.21
CA CYS A 258 -2.05 22.58 -17.70
C CYS A 258 -2.92 21.36 -18.06
N ALA A 259 -4.02 21.14 -17.34
CA ALA A 259 -4.94 20.03 -17.59
C ALA A 259 -5.71 20.15 -18.91
N ARG A 260 -5.68 21.32 -19.57
CA ARG A 260 -6.41 21.54 -20.81
C ARG A 260 -5.68 20.94 -22.00
N ASP A 261 -6.42 20.23 -22.85
CA ASP A 261 -5.88 19.53 -24.02
C ASP A 261 -5.25 20.47 -25.06
N ASP A 262 -5.75 21.70 -25.17
CA ASP A 262 -5.29 22.74 -26.10
C ASP A 262 -4.18 23.64 -25.55
N CYS A 263 -3.75 23.44 -24.29
CA CYS A 263 -2.68 24.22 -23.67
C CYS A 263 -1.32 23.89 -24.30
N PRO A 264 -0.60 24.87 -24.91
CA PRO A 264 0.69 24.62 -25.57
C PRO A 264 1.76 24.07 -24.63
N GLU A 265 2.62 23.22 -25.18
CA GLU A 265 3.66 22.52 -24.42
C GLU A 265 4.64 23.48 -23.74
N GLU A 266 5.02 24.57 -24.40
CA GLU A 266 5.92 25.59 -23.85
C GLU A 266 5.32 26.26 -22.60
N LEU A 267 4.01 26.51 -22.63
CA LEU A 267 3.30 27.05 -21.48
C LEU A 267 3.19 26.01 -20.37
N ARG A 268 2.89 24.75 -20.68
CA ARG A 268 2.85 23.67 -19.66
C ARG A 268 4.20 23.51 -18.95
N VAL A 269 5.32 23.63 -19.66
CA VAL A 269 6.68 23.64 -19.07
C VAL A 269 6.89 24.85 -18.16
N ALA A 270 6.43 26.04 -18.56
CA ALA A 270 6.50 27.24 -17.73
C ALA A 270 5.66 27.10 -16.44
N LEU A 271 4.41 26.65 -16.58
CA LEU A 271 3.50 26.37 -15.46
C LEU A 271 4.11 25.33 -14.51
N PHE A 272 4.69 24.26 -15.05
CA PHE A 272 5.37 23.22 -14.26
C PHE A 272 6.60 23.79 -13.53
N THR A 273 7.37 24.67 -14.17
CA THR A 273 8.53 25.29 -13.53
C THR A 273 8.13 26.15 -12.34
N ALA A 274 7.01 26.89 -12.46
CA ALA A 274 6.47 27.68 -11.36
C ALA A 274 5.88 26.81 -10.24
N HIS A 275 5.13 25.76 -10.58
CA HIS A 275 4.35 24.96 -9.61
C HIS A 275 4.47 23.43 -9.85
N PRO A 276 5.66 22.84 -9.70
CA PRO A 276 5.96 21.51 -10.24
C PRO A 276 5.14 20.39 -9.61
N GLY A 277 4.81 20.51 -8.32
CA GLY A 277 4.06 19.48 -7.60
C GLY A 277 2.62 19.31 -8.10
N VAL A 278 1.86 20.40 -8.21
CA VAL A 278 0.45 20.36 -8.62
C VAL A 278 0.29 20.22 -10.12
N VAL A 279 1.21 20.78 -10.91
CA VAL A 279 1.18 20.66 -12.36
C VAL A 279 1.53 19.23 -12.80
N ALA A 280 2.51 18.57 -12.16
CA ALA A 280 2.79 17.14 -12.41
C ALA A 280 1.56 16.24 -12.27
N GLU A 281 0.66 16.56 -11.32
CA GLU A 281 -0.54 15.78 -11.07
C GLU A 281 -1.58 15.94 -12.19
N LYS A 282 -1.58 17.08 -12.89
CA LYS A 282 -2.59 17.44 -13.90
C LYS A 282 -2.10 17.41 -15.35
N TYR A 283 -0.79 17.32 -15.58
CA TYR A 283 -0.19 17.22 -16.90
C TYR A 283 -0.68 15.97 -17.64
N PRO A 284 -1.47 16.06 -18.73
CA PRO A 284 -2.09 14.88 -19.36
C PRO A 284 -1.08 13.82 -19.80
N ASP A 285 -0.05 14.23 -20.55
CA ASP A 285 1.01 13.36 -21.05
C ASP A 285 2.39 14.03 -20.89
N PRO A 286 3.01 13.94 -19.69
CA PRO A 286 4.26 14.65 -19.42
C PRO A 286 5.43 14.02 -20.20
N PRO A 287 6.32 14.81 -20.83
CA PRO A 287 7.54 14.29 -21.44
C PRO A 287 8.63 14.02 -20.41
N ALA A 288 9.53 13.06 -20.70
CA ALA A 288 10.66 12.72 -19.82
C ALA A 288 11.62 13.90 -19.59
N ALA A 289 11.63 14.89 -20.49
CA ALA A 289 12.44 16.10 -20.38
C ALA A 289 12.17 16.92 -19.10
N LEU A 290 10.95 16.85 -18.53
CA LEU A 290 10.59 17.57 -17.30
C LEU A 290 11.45 17.19 -16.08
N PHE A 291 11.99 15.97 -16.05
CA PHE A 291 12.86 15.51 -14.95
C PHE A 291 14.16 16.32 -14.87
N SER A 292 14.63 16.82 -16.02
CA SER A 292 15.88 17.57 -16.18
C SER A 292 15.79 19.01 -15.67
N LEU A 293 14.58 19.51 -15.41
CA LEU A 293 14.38 20.90 -15.02
C LEU A 293 15.05 21.19 -13.66
N PRO A 294 15.66 22.37 -13.49
CA PRO A 294 16.47 22.71 -12.32
C PRO A 294 15.59 23.09 -11.10
N LEU A 295 14.74 22.16 -10.66
CA LEU A 295 13.89 22.31 -9.49
C LEU A 295 14.70 22.18 -8.19
N LYS A 296 14.23 22.79 -7.11
CA LYS A 296 14.89 22.76 -5.78
C LYS A 296 13.95 22.27 -4.67
N GLY A 297 14.53 21.74 -3.60
CA GLY A 297 13.84 21.41 -2.35
C GLY A 297 12.73 20.36 -2.46
N ALA A 298 11.77 20.42 -1.54
CA ALA A 298 10.67 19.46 -1.43
C ALA A 298 9.74 19.43 -2.67
N ALA A 299 9.59 20.56 -3.36
CA ALA A 299 8.80 20.68 -4.57
C ALA A 299 9.32 19.77 -5.69
N ARG A 300 10.64 19.70 -5.87
CA ARG A 300 11.29 18.75 -6.78
C ARG A 300 10.95 17.32 -6.41
N THR A 301 11.16 16.94 -5.15
CA THR A 301 10.95 15.56 -4.71
C THR A 301 9.51 15.11 -4.90
N LYS A 302 8.53 15.98 -4.61
CA LYS A 302 7.10 15.69 -4.86
C LYS A 302 6.85 15.53 -6.36
N ALA A 303 7.29 16.48 -7.19
CA ALA A 303 7.05 16.44 -8.63
C ALA A 303 7.67 15.22 -9.31
N LEU A 304 8.93 14.86 -9.00
CA LEU A 304 9.58 13.69 -9.58
C LEU A 304 8.87 12.39 -9.20
N ARG A 305 8.39 12.27 -7.95
CA ARG A 305 7.59 11.10 -7.52
C ARG A 305 6.27 11.02 -8.29
N THR A 306 5.56 12.14 -8.43
CA THR A 306 4.31 12.21 -9.20
C THR A 306 4.53 11.84 -10.66
N LEU A 307 5.52 12.43 -11.33
CA LEU A 307 5.85 12.12 -12.71
C LEU A 307 6.24 10.65 -12.86
N THR A 308 7.08 10.11 -11.98
CA THR A 308 7.47 8.70 -12.03
C THR A 308 6.26 7.79 -11.89
N ALA A 309 5.34 8.07 -10.95
CA ALA A 309 4.11 7.30 -10.79
C ALA A 309 3.22 7.34 -12.05
N ARG A 310 3.17 8.46 -12.76
CA ARG A 310 2.44 8.58 -14.03
C ARG A 310 3.07 7.75 -15.15
N PHE A 311 4.40 7.82 -15.31
CA PHE A 311 5.13 7.00 -16.29
C PHE A 311 4.94 5.50 -16.01
N LEU A 312 4.91 5.10 -14.74
CA LEU A 312 4.58 3.73 -14.34
C LEU A 312 3.15 3.35 -14.73
N LYS A 313 2.16 4.20 -14.43
CA LYS A 313 0.74 3.96 -14.75
C LYS A 313 0.50 3.88 -16.26
N ALA A 314 1.23 4.65 -17.05
CA ALA A 314 1.14 4.66 -18.51
C ALA A 314 2.06 3.63 -19.19
N GLU A 315 2.72 2.75 -18.44
CA GLU A 315 3.64 1.72 -18.95
C GLU A 315 4.84 2.26 -19.77
N ARG A 316 5.16 3.55 -19.64
CA ARG A 316 6.25 4.25 -20.36
C ARG A 316 7.60 4.14 -19.66
N VAL A 317 7.87 3.03 -18.98
CA VAL A 317 9.06 2.89 -18.12
C VAL A 317 10.36 2.84 -18.91
N ALA A 318 10.36 2.24 -20.10
CA ALA A 318 11.52 2.26 -20.98
C ALA A 318 11.95 3.69 -21.34
N GLU A 319 10.97 4.56 -21.66
CA GLU A 319 11.22 5.97 -21.95
C GLU A 319 11.78 6.72 -20.74
N LEU A 320 11.19 6.49 -19.56
CA LEU A 320 11.66 7.08 -18.30
C LEU A 320 13.14 6.77 -18.07
N ILE A 321 13.54 5.49 -18.17
CA ILE A 321 14.93 5.06 -17.92
C ILE A 321 15.90 5.55 -19.02
N ALA A 322 15.43 5.60 -20.27
CA ALA A 322 16.24 6.00 -21.41
C ALA A 322 16.50 7.51 -21.48
N HIS A 323 15.53 8.35 -21.08
CA HIS A 323 15.57 9.79 -21.36
C HIS A 323 15.55 10.68 -20.12
N ALA A 324 15.04 10.21 -18.97
CA ALA A 324 14.93 11.07 -17.80
C ALA A 324 16.28 11.28 -17.11
N ARG A 325 16.50 12.52 -16.64
CA ARG A 325 17.74 12.99 -16.03
C ARG A 325 17.42 13.79 -14.77
N PRO A 326 18.26 13.79 -13.72
CA PRO A 326 19.44 12.95 -13.53
C PRO A 326 19.07 11.53 -13.05
N ALA A 327 19.87 10.54 -13.42
CA ALA A 327 19.69 9.12 -13.06
C ALA A 327 19.34 8.91 -11.57
N ALA A 328 20.09 9.54 -10.65
CA ALA A 328 19.86 9.39 -9.22
C ALA A 328 18.46 9.87 -8.78
N GLY A 329 17.96 10.97 -9.35
CA GLY A 329 16.63 11.49 -9.03
C GLY A 329 15.51 10.60 -9.53
N VAL A 330 15.68 10.02 -10.73
CA VAL A 330 14.74 9.07 -11.33
C VAL A 330 14.67 7.78 -10.50
N LEU A 331 15.83 7.19 -10.17
CA LEU A 331 15.92 5.98 -9.35
C LEU A 331 15.40 6.22 -7.92
N GLU A 332 15.65 7.39 -7.34
CA GLU A 332 15.11 7.73 -6.02
C GLU A 332 13.57 7.84 -6.04
N ALA A 333 13.02 8.42 -7.10
CA ALA A 333 11.59 8.64 -7.26
C ALA A 333 10.82 7.37 -7.67
N SER A 334 11.47 6.45 -8.40
CA SER A 334 10.88 5.16 -8.78
C SER A 334 10.69 4.23 -7.60
N ARG A 335 11.48 4.42 -6.55
CA ARG A 335 11.33 3.68 -5.30
C ARG A 335 10.08 4.11 -4.55
N ARG A 336 9.05 3.25 -4.56
CA ARG A 336 7.86 3.41 -3.71
C ARG A 336 8.25 3.38 -2.23
N ALA A 337 7.62 4.25 -1.44
CA ALA A 337 7.91 4.41 -0.01
C ALA A 337 7.35 3.26 0.84
N ASP A 338 6.33 2.56 0.33
CA ASP A 338 5.75 1.42 1.02
C ASP A 338 6.45 0.11 0.65
N PRO A 339 6.70 -0.76 1.65
CA PRO A 339 7.07 -2.14 1.39
C PRO A 339 5.85 -2.84 0.77
N LEU A 340 5.80 -2.83 -0.56
CA LEU A 340 4.93 -3.76 -1.27
C LEU A 340 5.40 -5.19 -0.94
N GLU A 341 4.44 -6.09 -0.85
CA GLU A 341 4.67 -7.54 -0.82
C GLU A 341 5.75 -7.94 -1.86
N PRO A 342 6.76 -8.77 -1.49
CA PRO A 342 7.86 -9.20 -2.37
C PRO A 342 7.41 -9.68 -3.76
N SER A 343 6.22 -10.28 -3.86
CA SER A 343 5.57 -10.75 -5.10
C SER A 343 5.18 -9.61 -6.06
N VAL A 344 4.76 -8.46 -5.55
CA VAL A 344 4.34 -7.28 -6.35
C VAL A 344 5.54 -6.46 -6.80
N TRP A 345 6.66 -6.57 -6.10
CA TRP A 345 7.84 -5.76 -6.38
C TRP A 345 8.66 -6.26 -7.58
N ARG A 346 8.75 -7.59 -7.80
CA ARG A 346 9.42 -8.15 -9.01
C ARG A 346 8.68 -7.79 -10.31
N LEU A 347 7.39 -7.50 -10.21
CA LEU A 347 6.55 -7.02 -11.31
C LEU A 347 6.67 -5.50 -11.53
N GLN A 348 7.48 -4.78 -10.75
CA GLN A 348 7.69 -3.36 -11.04
C GLN A 348 8.45 -3.21 -12.35
N PRO A 349 7.84 -2.60 -13.39
CA PRO A 349 8.45 -2.56 -14.72
C PRO A 349 9.81 -1.82 -14.71
N VAL A 350 10.04 -0.96 -13.71
CA VAL A 350 11.34 -0.28 -13.51
C VAL A 350 12.46 -1.28 -13.25
N HIS A 351 12.25 -2.27 -12.38
CA HIS A 351 13.28 -3.24 -12.04
C HIS A 351 13.62 -4.11 -13.24
N ALA A 352 12.63 -4.52 -14.03
CA ALA A 352 12.86 -5.29 -15.25
C ALA A 352 13.68 -4.50 -16.30
N VAL A 353 13.31 -3.24 -16.56
CA VAL A 353 14.03 -2.39 -17.53
C VAL A 353 15.45 -2.08 -17.04
N VAL A 354 15.60 -1.64 -15.79
CA VAL A 354 16.90 -1.32 -15.19
C VAL A 354 17.79 -2.57 -15.09
N GLY A 355 17.22 -3.71 -14.71
CA GLY A 355 17.92 -5.00 -14.64
C GLY A 355 18.48 -5.45 -15.99
N ARG A 356 17.73 -5.26 -17.09
CA ARG A 356 18.24 -5.52 -18.45
C ARG A 356 19.41 -4.61 -18.82
N VAL A 357 19.32 -3.31 -18.50
CA VAL A 357 20.41 -2.36 -18.73
C VAL A 357 21.66 -2.79 -17.95
N LEU A 358 21.50 -3.09 -16.66
CA LEU A 358 22.59 -3.54 -15.79
C LEU A 358 23.24 -4.84 -16.31
N ALA A 359 22.43 -5.84 -16.67
CA ALA A 359 22.93 -7.12 -17.19
C ALA A 359 23.72 -6.94 -18.49
N ALA A 360 23.27 -6.03 -19.37
CA ALA A 360 23.93 -5.77 -20.66
C ALA A 360 25.22 -4.93 -20.53
N THR A 361 25.36 -4.11 -19.49
CA THR A 361 26.51 -3.18 -19.37
C THR A 361 27.44 -3.51 -18.20
N VAL A 362 26.91 -3.67 -16.99
CA VAL A 362 27.70 -3.76 -15.74
C VAL A 362 27.89 -5.22 -15.33
N GLY A 363 26.88 -6.07 -15.56
CA GLY A 363 26.94 -7.50 -15.26
C GLY A 363 27.26 -7.79 -13.78
N GLN A 364 28.15 -8.75 -13.56
CA GLN A 364 28.63 -9.17 -12.23
C GLN A 364 29.96 -8.51 -11.82
N ASP A 365 30.47 -7.55 -12.60
CA ASP A 365 31.78 -6.94 -12.36
C ASP A 365 31.76 -5.99 -11.13
N ALA A 366 32.37 -6.43 -10.03
CA ALA A 366 32.46 -5.65 -8.80
C ALA A 366 33.13 -4.28 -9.00
N GLY A 367 34.12 -4.16 -9.89
CA GLY A 367 34.79 -2.89 -10.21
C GLY A 367 33.83 -1.89 -10.86
N ALA A 368 33.05 -2.34 -11.84
CA ALA A 368 32.02 -1.55 -12.49
C ALA A 368 30.91 -1.12 -11.51
N TRP A 369 30.51 -1.98 -10.57
CA TRP A 369 29.54 -1.64 -9.51
C TRP A 369 30.09 -0.59 -8.53
N ARG A 370 31.37 -0.64 -8.16
CA ARG A 370 32.04 0.42 -7.39
C ARG A 370 32.08 1.73 -8.18
N ALA A 371 32.44 1.68 -9.47
CA ALA A 371 32.44 2.86 -10.33
C ALA A 371 31.05 3.50 -10.39
N LEU A 372 30.00 2.66 -10.50
CA LEU A 372 28.61 3.09 -10.49
C LEU A 372 28.26 3.82 -9.18
N ARG A 373 28.60 3.24 -8.01
CA ARG A 373 28.34 3.86 -6.70
C ARG A 373 29.00 5.23 -6.56
N ARG A 374 30.23 5.38 -7.06
CA ARG A 374 31.01 6.62 -7.05
C ARG A 374 30.39 7.67 -7.97
N LEU A 375 30.06 7.31 -9.22
CA LEU A 375 29.54 8.23 -10.23
C LEU A 375 28.15 8.75 -9.90
N LEU A 376 27.31 7.94 -9.25
CA LEU A 376 25.91 8.26 -8.99
C LEU A 376 25.71 9.61 -8.28
N LYS A 377 26.66 10.00 -7.41
CA LYS A 377 26.66 11.30 -6.74
C LYS A 377 27.04 12.41 -7.73
N GLY A 378 26.03 13.14 -8.21
CA GLY A 378 26.23 14.29 -9.10
C GLY A 378 26.20 13.96 -10.60
N TYR A 379 25.94 12.70 -10.98
CA TYR A 379 25.73 12.36 -12.38
C TYR A 379 24.48 13.05 -12.95
N LYS A 380 24.65 13.77 -14.07
CA LYS A 380 23.58 14.55 -14.70
C LYS A 380 22.88 13.82 -15.86
N GLY A 381 23.44 12.70 -16.31
CA GLY A 381 22.90 11.91 -17.42
C GLY A 381 21.79 10.95 -17.00
N THR A 382 21.41 10.06 -17.93
CA THR A 382 20.35 9.05 -17.77
C THR A 382 20.87 7.80 -17.07
N VAL A 383 19.98 6.87 -16.69
CA VAL A 383 20.39 5.60 -16.04
C VAL A 383 21.23 4.74 -16.99
N ALA A 384 20.86 4.67 -18.27
CA ALA A 384 21.62 3.92 -19.28
C ALA A 384 23.02 4.52 -19.51
N GLU A 385 23.12 5.85 -19.64
CA GLU A 385 24.41 6.54 -19.78
C GLU A 385 25.29 6.34 -18.53
N LEU A 386 24.69 6.34 -17.32
CA LEU A 386 25.42 6.07 -16.07
C LEU A 386 26.02 4.66 -16.08
N CYS A 387 25.24 3.65 -16.45
CA CYS A 387 25.70 2.26 -16.44
C CYS A 387 26.79 2.01 -17.50
N ALA A 388 26.62 2.56 -18.71
CA ALA A 388 27.64 2.50 -19.76
C ALA A 388 28.94 3.21 -19.34
N LYS A 389 28.83 4.39 -18.71
CA LYS A 389 30.00 5.10 -18.19
C LYS A 389 30.71 4.32 -17.08
N ALA A 390 29.95 3.73 -16.15
CA ALA A 390 30.52 2.94 -15.06
C ALA A 390 31.27 1.69 -15.57
N ALA A 391 30.75 1.02 -16.60
CA ALA A 391 31.38 -0.14 -17.21
C ALA A 391 32.68 0.20 -17.98
N ALA A 392 32.84 1.46 -18.43
CA ALA A 392 34.02 1.92 -19.14
C ALA A 392 35.10 2.52 -18.23
N GLU A 393 34.80 2.77 -16.94
CA GLU A 393 35.78 3.29 -15.99
C GLU A 393 36.71 2.17 -15.51
N PRO A 394 38.00 2.44 -15.31
CA PRO A 394 38.92 1.48 -14.71
C PRO A 394 38.46 1.11 -13.29
N ASP A 395 38.73 -0.14 -12.87
CA ASP A 395 38.39 -0.60 -11.52
C ASP A 395 38.97 0.39 -10.47
N PRO A 396 38.11 1.04 -9.66
CA PRO A 396 38.56 1.99 -8.65
C PRO A 396 39.35 1.34 -7.50
N GLY A 397 39.58 0.02 -7.54
CA GLY A 397 40.31 -0.76 -6.55
C GLY A 397 39.38 -1.52 -5.61
N SER A 398 39.94 -2.19 -4.62
CA SER A 398 39.19 -3.11 -3.74
C SER A 398 38.28 -2.43 -2.72
N ALA A 399 38.53 -1.16 -2.38
CA ALA A 399 37.77 -0.43 -1.37
C ALA A 399 36.40 0.04 -1.90
N TRP A 400 35.34 -0.15 -1.09
CA TRP A 400 34.00 0.30 -1.46
C TRP A 400 33.85 1.83 -1.31
N PRO A 401 33.30 2.55 -2.31
CA PRO A 401 33.18 4.01 -2.25
C PRO A 401 32.21 4.47 -1.16
N GLU A 402 32.65 5.44 -0.33
CA GLU A 402 31.86 5.96 0.81
C GLU A 402 31.44 4.83 1.77
N ALA A 403 32.32 3.85 2.01
CA ALA A 403 32.08 2.74 2.95
C ALA A 403 31.72 3.27 4.34
N GLU A 404 30.69 2.68 4.94
CA GLU A 404 30.21 3.03 6.27
C GLU A 404 30.04 1.75 7.11
N ALA A 405 30.22 1.88 8.43
CA ALA A 405 29.96 0.79 9.35
C ALA A 405 28.47 0.47 9.44
N LEU A 406 28.17 -0.76 9.86
CA LEU A 406 26.82 -1.20 10.15
C LEU A 406 26.15 -0.26 11.17
N PRO A 407 24.90 0.20 10.94
CA PRO A 407 24.21 1.04 11.91
C PRO A 407 23.88 0.26 13.19
N PRO A 408 23.66 0.97 14.32
CA PRO A 408 23.15 0.35 15.54
C PRO A 408 21.84 -0.41 15.28
N ALA A 409 21.62 -1.52 15.99
CA ALA A 409 20.49 -2.43 15.74
C ALA A 409 19.10 -1.78 15.97
N ASP A 410 19.02 -0.68 16.71
CA ASP A 410 17.81 0.13 16.95
C ASP A 410 17.66 1.35 16.02
N ALA A 411 18.71 1.71 15.28
CA ALA A 411 18.63 2.84 14.37
C ALA A 411 17.59 2.54 13.28
N LYS A 412 16.70 3.50 12.99
CA LYS A 412 15.85 3.42 11.81
C LYS A 412 16.73 3.74 10.59
N PRO A 413 17.10 2.75 9.75
CA PRO A 413 17.88 3.07 8.55
C PRO A 413 17.04 4.00 7.67
N SER A 414 17.59 5.17 7.39
CA SER A 414 17.04 6.08 6.39
C SER A 414 17.91 6.00 5.14
N LEU A 415 17.25 5.80 4.00
CA LEU A 415 17.88 5.85 2.69
C LEU A 415 17.54 7.18 2.02
N THR A 416 18.55 7.96 1.68
CA THR A 416 18.39 9.24 0.98
C THR A 416 19.36 9.37 -0.19
N GLY A 417 19.00 10.19 -1.19
CA GLY A 417 19.86 10.59 -2.30
C GLY A 417 20.52 9.44 -3.05
N ALA A 418 21.83 9.54 -3.27
CA ALA A 418 22.61 8.57 -4.04
C ALA A 418 22.56 7.15 -3.44
N ARG A 419 22.56 7.00 -2.11
CA ARG A 419 22.48 5.67 -1.47
C ARG A 419 21.14 5.00 -1.78
N LYS A 420 20.05 5.76 -1.71
CA LYS A 420 18.71 5.26 -2.05
C LYS A 420 18.63 4.83 -3.52
N ALA A 421 19.16 5.64 -4.44
CA ALA A 421 19.22 5.32 -5.87
C ALA A 421 20.11 4.09 -6.16
N PHE A 422 21.22 3.93 -5.43
CA PHE A 422 22.11 2.80 -5.60
C PHE A 422 21.46 1.48 -5.16
N VAL A 423 20.72 1.48 -4.05
CA VAL A 423 19.97 0.29 -3.60
C VAL A 423 18.92 -0.12 -4.64
N VAL A 424 18.31 0.82 -5.36
CA VAL A 424 17.37 0.49 -6.45
C VAL A 424 18.08 -0.23 -7.59
N LEU A 425 19.31 0.18 -7.93
CA LEU A 425 20.11 -0.51 -8.94
C LEU A 425 20.50 -1.92 -8.48
N LEU A 426 21.01 -2.07 -7.24
CA LEU A 426 21.32 -3.37 -6.67
C LEU A 426 20.11 -4.30 -6.65
N ASP A 427 18.94 -3.77 -6.23
CA ASP A 427 17.72 -4.57 -6.11
C ASP A 427 17.08 -4.92 -7.47
N ALA A 428 17.33 -4.10 -8.50
CA ALA A 428 16.96 -4.40 -9.89
C ALA A 428 17.88 -5.45 -10.55
N ALA A 429 19.08 -5.69 -10.00
CA ALA A 429 19.98 -6.71 -10.52
C ALA A 429 19.42 -8.13 -10.30
N GLY A 430 19.82 -9.05 -11.19
CA GLY A 430 19.52 -10.48 -11.08
C GLY A 430 20.07 -11.06 -9.78
N VAL A 431 19.46 -12.15 -9.28
CA VAL A 431 19.86 -12.75 -7.99
C VAL A 431 21.30 -13.23 -8.03
N GLU A 432 21.73 -13.80 -9.16
CA GLU A 432 23.12 -14.23 -9.38
C GLU A 432 24.11 -13.06 -9.24
N THR A 433 23.80 -11.91 -9.86
CA THR A 433 24.59 -10.69 -9.72
C THR A 433 24.66 -10.21 -8.28
N GLN A 434 23.53 -10.19 -7.58
CA GLN A 434 23.51 -9.77 -6.17
C GLN A 434 24.38 -10.69 -5.31
N LEU A 435 24.24 -12.01 -5.46
CA LEU A 435 25.04 -12.99 -4.71
C LEU A 435 26.53 -12.86 -5.00
N ALA A 436 26.91 -12.65 -6.27
CA ALA A 436 28.30 -12.39 -6.65
C ALA A 436 28.86 -11.10 -6.03
N LEU A 437 28.00 -10.08 -5.83
CA LEU A 437 28.41 -8.80 -5.24
C LEU A 437 28.45 -8.80 -3.72
N LEU A 438 27.64 -9.61 -3.02
CA LEU A 438 27.54 -9.60 -1.56
C LEU A 438 28.91 -9.63 -0.83
N PRO A 439 29.90 -10.44 -1.25
CA PRO A 439 31.25 -10.43 -0.63
C PRO A 439 32.05 -9.13 -0.83
N HIS A 440 31.66 -8.30 -1.79
CA HIS A 440 32.36 -7.08 -2.17
C HIS A 440 31.70 -5.79 -1.64
N LEU A 441 30.46 -5.88 -1.13
CA LEU A 441 29.76 -4.73 -0.54
C LEU A 441 30.32 -4.39 0.84
N ASP A 442 30.28 -3.11 1.22
CA ASP A 442 30.46 -2.75 2.62
C ASP A 442 29.23 -3.16 3.45
N GLU A 443 29.43 -3.27 4.77
CA GLU A 443 28.40 -3.73 5.72
C GLU A 443 27.13 -2.88 5.63
N ARG A 444 27.28 -1.56 5.48
CA ARG A 444 26.14 -0.65 5.40
C ARG A 444 25.36 -0.85 4.10
N THR A 445 26.01 -0.98 2.93
CA THR A 445 25.29 -1.23 1.68
C THR A 445 24.64 -2.61 1.66
N ALA A 446 25.27 -3.64 2.22
CA ALA A 446 24.63 -4.94 2.39
C ALA A 446 23.39 -4.86 3.29
N ALA A 447 23.49 -4.17 4.43
CA ALA A 447 22.37 -3.96 5.34
C ALA A 447 21.24 -3.15 4.69
N ASP A 448 21.59 -2.12 3.90
CA ASP A 448 20.61 -1.36 3.13
C ASP A 448 19.91 -2.28 2.11
N LEU A 449 20.63 -3.09 1.33
CA LEU A 449 20.03 -4.04 0.38
C LEU A 449 19.08 -5.01 1.10
N PHE A 450 19.48 -5.60 2.22
CA PHE A 450 18.62 -6.54 2.94
C PHE A 450 17.40 -5.86 3.59
N THR A 451 17.53 -4.60 4.02
CA THR A 451 16.44 -3.86 4.67
C THR A 451 15.43 -3.35 3.67
N HIS A 452 15.91 -2.99 2.49
CA HIS A 452 15.22 -2.10 1.58
C HIS A 452 15.03 -2.70 0.19
N GLY A 453 15.73 -3.77 -0.16
CA GLY A 453 15.49 -4.55 -1.37
C GLY A 453 14.44 -5.63 -1.15
N VAL A 454 14.09 -6.34 -2.22
CA VAL A 454 13.18 -7.47 -2.12
C VAL A 454 13.90 -8.68 -1.58
N ARG A 455 13.37 -9.17 -0.47
CA ARG A 455 13.85 -10.40 0.14
C ARG A 455 13.81 -11.56 -0.86
N ARG A 456 14.94 -12.26 -0.96
CA ARG A 456 15.12 -13.48 -1.76
C ARG A 456 15.56 -14.61 -0.85
N ARG A 457 15.06 -15.82 -1.09
CA ARG A 457 15.43 -17.01 -0.28
C ARG A 457 16.92 -17.31 -0.44
N GLU A 458 17.43 -17.09 -1.64
CA GLU A 458 18.82 -17.29 -2.04
C GLU A 458 19.78 -16.41 -1.23
N TRP A 459 19.36 -15.21 -0.81
CA TRP A 459 20.15 -14.38 0.09
C TRP A 459 20.35 -15.04 1.44
N PHE A 460 19.29 -15.63 2.00
CA PHE A 460 19.36 -16.33 3.28
C PHE A 460 20.29 -17.54 3.19
N GLU A 461 20.11 -18.39 2.16
CA GLU A 461 20.97 -19.56 1.95
C GLU A 461 22.44 -19.18 1.78
N PHE A 462 22.71 -18.09 1.04
CA PHE A 462 24.06 -17.57 0.89
C PHE A 462 24.64 -17.06 2.21
N VAL A 463 23.89 -16.25 2.98
CA VAL A 463 24.34 -15.68 4.25
C VAL A 463 24.66 -16.77 5.27
N VAL A 464 23.83 -17.81 5.35
CA VAL A 464 24.06 -18.95 6.25
C VAL A 464 25.28 -19.75 5.78
N GLY A 465 25.30 -20.18 4.51
CA GLY A 465 26.32 -21.11 4.00
C GLY A 465 27.70 -20.49 3.73
N HIS A 466 27.74 -19.24 3.27
CA HIS A 466 28.94 -18.60 2.72
C HIS A 466 29.18 -17.17 3.23
N GLY A 467 28.24 -16.60 4.00
CA GLY A 467 28.35 -15.24 4.50
C GLY A 467 29.48 -15.07 5.52
N THR A 468 30.13 -13.91 5.52
CA THR A 468 31.02 -13.52 6.61
C THR A 468 30.21 -13.14 7.86
N PRO A 469 30.81 -13.13 9.07
CA PRO A 469 30.11 -12.69 10.28
C PRO A 469 29.47 -11.30 10.15
N ALA A 470 30.17 -10.36 9.50
CA ALA A 470 29.65 -9.03 9.24
C ALA A 470 28.42 -9.04 8.31
N LEU A 471 28.41 -9.88 7.26
CA LEU A 471 27.28 -10.01 6.36
C LEU A 471 26.07 -10.66 7.05
N ARG A 472 26.30 -11.65 7.91
CA ARG A 472 25.27 -12.27 8.76
C ARG A 472 24.64 -11.25 9.71
N GLN A 473 25.47 -10.42 10.35
CA GLN A 473 24.96 -9.31 11.17
C GLN A 473 24.16 -8.31 10.33
N ALA A 474 24.63 -7.93 9.15
CA ALA A 474 23.90 -7.02 8.25
C ALA A 474 22.52 -7.58 7.89
N PHE A 475 22.44 -8.88 7.58
CA PHE A 475 21.19 -9.58 7.28
C PHE A 475 20.26 -9.62 8.51
N VAL A 476 20.79 -9.98 9.68
CA VAL A 476 20.01 -10.05 10.93
C VAL A 476 19.61 -8.68 11.46
N ARG A 477 20.29 -7.58 11.13
CA ARG A 477 19.82 -6.24 11.51
C ARG A 477 18.80 -5.66 10.52
N ALA A 478 18.68 -6.24 9.32
CA ALA A 478 17.83 -5.73 8.26
C ALA A 478 16.33 -5.93 8.49
N ARG A 479 15.47 -5.04 8.01
CA ARG A 479 14.00 -5.15 8.20
C ARG A 479 13.43 -6.40 7.49
N GLY A 480 12.71 -7.25 8.24
CA GLY A 480 12.06 -8.46 7.70
C GLY A 480 11.57 -9.42 8.80
N LYS A 481 10.53 -10.22 8.54
CA LYS A 481 10.13 -11.29 9.48
C LYS A 481 10.95 -12.53 9.15
N LEU A 482 11.89 -12.92 10.00
CA LEU A 482 12.52 -14.23 9.89
C LEU A 482 11.50 -15.28 10.36
N ASP A 483 11.33 -16.36 9.62
CA ASP A 483 10.49 -17.46 10.10
C ASP A 483 11.22 -18.27 11.18
N VAL A 484 10.51 -19.20 11.82
CA VAL A 484 11.05 -20.00 12.93
C VAL A 484 12.24 -20.87 12.49
N GLY A 485 12.19 -21.43 11.27
CA GLY A 485 13.26 -22.26 10.72
C GLY A 485 14.49 -21.44 10.34
N GLU A 486 14.31 -20.26 9.75
CA GLU A 486 15.40 -19.33 9.45
C GLU A 486 16.09 -18.82 10.72
N LEU A 487 15.31 -18.47 11.75
CA LEU A 487 15.83 -18.10 13.06
C LEU A 487 16.66 -19.25 13.64
N GLN A 488 16.15 -20.48 13.63
CA GLN A 488 16.87 -21.64 14.15
C GLN A 488 18.20 -21.86 13.41
N ARG A 489 18.20 -21.83 12.08
CA ARG A 489 19.42 -22.00 11.27
C ARG A 489 20.47 -20.92 11.52
N LEU A 490 20.06 -19.67 11.78
CA LEU A 490 20.99 -18.60 12.15
C LEU A 490 21.55 -18.78 13.56
N PHE A 491 20.72 -19.29 14.46
CA PHE A 491 21.12 -19.65 15.81
C PHE A 491 22.10 -20.83 15.83
N ASP A 492 21.91 -21.84 14.97
CA ASP A 492 22.80 -23.01 14.83
C ASP A 492 24.22 -22.65 14.36
N LEU A 493 24.47 -21.42 13.89
CA LEU A 493 25.80 -20.92 13.55
C LEU A 493 26.68 -20.65 14.78
N ASP A 494 26.10 -20.56 15.97
CA ASP A 494 26.79 -20.37 17.26
C ASP A 494 27.72 -19.14 17.33
N GLU A 495 27.33 -18.05 16.66
CA GLU A 495 28.05 -16.78 16.68
C GLU A 495 27.51 -15.85 17.79
N PRO A 496 28.30 -15.47 18.81
CA PRO A 496 27.83 -14.66 19.92
C PRO A 496 27.23 -13.30 19.51
N ASP A 497 27.87 -12.60 18.58
CA ASP A 497 27.40 -11.30 18.10
C ASP A 497 26.12 -11.42 17.26
N LEU A 498 25.97 -12.52 16.51
CA LEU A 498 24.77 -12.82 15.73
C LEU A 498 23.58 -13.13 16.65
N ALA A 499 23.81 -13.97 17.67
CA ALA A 499 22.82 -14.26 18.70
C ALA A 499 22.37 -12.99 19.43
N GLY A 500 23.32 -12.09 19.73
CA GLY A 500 23.01 -10.76 20.25
C GLY A 500 22.16 -9.92 19.29
N ALA A 501 22.49 -9.87 17.99
CA ALA A 501 21.70 -9.14 17.01
C ALA A 501 20.27 -9.72 16.87
N LEU A 502 20.12 -11.06 16.89
CA LEU A 502 18.83 -11.75 16.89
C LEU A 502 18.01 -11.41 18.15
N ALA A 503 18.66 -11.35 19.31
CA ALA A 503 18.05 -10.99 20.59
C ALA A 503 17.40 -9.60 20.60
N LEU A 504 17.91 -8.70 19.75
CA LEU A 504 17.42 -7.34 19.65
C LEU A 504 16.24 -7.20 18.66
N ARG A 505 15.94 -8.24 17.87
CA ARG A 505 14.79 -8.25 16.97
C ARG A 505 13.50 -8.59 17.70
N ARG A 506 12.39 -8.02 17.22
CA ARG A 506 11.02 -8.45 17.55
C ARG A 506 10.27 -8.89 16.29
N PRO A 507 9.38 -9.90 16.39
CA PRO A 507 9.12 -10.77 17.54
C PRO A 507 10.03 -12.01 17.57
N MET A 508 10.55 -12.37 18.75
CA MET A 508 11.13 -13.70 19.03
C MET A 508 10.12 -14.53 19.82
N SER A 509 10.17 -15.86 19.68
CA SER A 509 9.45 -16.77 20.57
C SER A 509 10.06 -16.78 21.97
N SER A 510 9.28 -17.14 22.98
CA SER A 510 9.76 -17.23 24.36
C SER A 510 10.87 -18.28 24.52
N ALA A 511 10.85 -19.34 23.69
CA ALA A 511 11.93 -20.33 23.64
C ALA A 511 13.23 -19.74 23.08
N GLN A 512 13.15 -18.91 22.03
CA GLN A 512 14.31 -18.21 21.46
C GLN A 512 14.89 -17.19 22.44
N VAL A 513 14.02 -16.42 23.13
CA VAL A 513 14.47 -15.48 24.17
C VAL A 513 15.13 -16.24 25.33
N ALA A 514 14.51 -17.31 25.82
CA ALA A 514 15.08 -18.15 26.86
C ALA A 514 16.44 -18.75 26.45
N HIS A 515 16.58 -19.14 25.18
CA HIS A 515 17.84 -19.63 24.63
C HIS A 515 18.93 -18.56 24.67
N VAL A 516 18.67 -17.37 24.11
CA VAL A 516 19.61 -16.23 24.17
C VAL A 516 19.98 -15.90 25.62
N MET A 517 18.98 -15.83 26.51
CA MET A 517 19.19 -15.53 27.93
C MET A 517 20.01 -16.60 28.64
N SER A 518 20.02 -17.84 28.15
CA SER A 518 20.81 -18.91 28.76
C SER A 518 22.31 -18.76 28.59
N GLY A 519 22.77 -17.91 27.66
CA GLY A 519 24.18 -17.69 27.37
C GLY A 519 24.97 -18.98 27.10
N ARG A 520 24.29 -20.08 26.78
CA ARG A 520 24.91 -21.35 26.39
C ARG A 520 25.30 -21.24 24.92
N ALA A 521 26.52 -21.66 24.59
CA ALA A 521 26.90 -21.92 23.22
C ALA A 521 25.96 -23.00 22.63
N PHE A 522 25.54 -22.82 21.38
CA PHE A 522 24.70 -23.77 20.63
C PHE A 522 25.42 -25.11 20.43
N ALA A 523 26.75 -25.10 20.31
CA ALA A 523 27.57 -26.30 20.33
C ALA A 523 28.19 -26.52 21.72
N ALA A 524 28.12 -27.76 22.21
CA ALA A 524 28.52 -28.16 23.56
C ALA A 524 30.04 -28.05 23.88
N HIS A 525 30.83 -27.29 23.12
CA HIS A 525 32.30 -27.39 23.08
C HIS A 525 33.06 -26.09 23.40
N VAL A 526 32.43 -25.04 23.93
CA VAL A 526 33.14 -23.82 24.35
C VAL A 526 33.09 -23.66 25.88
N PRO A 527 34.12 -24.09 26.63
CA PRO A 527 34.20 -23.83 28.06
C PRO A 527 34.59 -22.38 28.34
N GLY A 528 33.79 -21.67 29.13
CA GLY A 528 34.24 -20.51 29.93
C GLY A 528 34.44 -19.17 29.22
N GLY A 529 33.61 -18.82 28.23
CA GLY A 529 33.59 -17.50 27.60
C GLY A 529 32.59 -16.52 28.22
N GLN A 530 32.80 -15.22 27.98
CA GLN A 530 31.90 -14.12 28.35
C GLN A 530 30.45 -14.43 27.90
N VAL A 531 29.50 -14.40 28.83
CA VAL A 531 28.13 -14.92 28.63
C VAL A 531 27.35 -14.15 27.56
N TYR A 532 27.59 -12.83 27.46
CA TYR A 532 26.99 -11.95 26.45
C TYR A 532 28.06 -11.03 25.83
N PRO A 533 27.93 -10.66 24.55
CA PRO A 533 28.61 -9.50 24.00
C PRO A 533 28.31 -8.23 24.83
N ALA A 534 29.28 -7.33 24.97
CA ALA A 534 29.15 -6.12 25.79
C ALA A 534 27.94 -5.26 25.39
N GLU A 535 27.72 -5.06 24.08
CA GLU A 535 26.58 -4.30 23.54
C GLU A 535 25.23 -4.93 23.95
N LEU A 536 25.14 -6.26 23.95
CA LEU A 536 23.92 -6.97 24.35
C LEU A 536 23.65 -6.81 25.84
N ARG A 537 24.68 -6.96 26.68
CA ARG A 537 24.59 -6.75 28.13
C ARG A 537 24.13 -5.32 28.46
N GLU A 538 24.80 -4.31 27.89
CA GLU A 538 24.43 -2.90 28.10
C GLU A 538 22.97 -2.64 27.75
N ARG A 539 22.50 -3.22 26.65
CA ARG A 539 21.12 -3.05 26.20
C ARG A 539 20.10 -3.79 27.06
N PHE A 540 20.41 -4.99 27.54
CA PHE A 540 19.57 -5.67 28.53
C PHE A 540 19.47 -4.85 29.82
N LEU A 541 20.57 -4.27 30.30
CA LEU A 541 20.57 -3.39 31.47
C LEU A 541 19.81 -2.07 31.23
N ALA A 542 19.79 -1.56 30.00
CA ALA A 542 18.99 -0.38 29.63
C ALA A 542 17.48 -0.68 29.46
N THR A 543 17.09 -1.94 29.32
CA THR A 543 15.71 -2.33 29.01
C THR A 543 14.84 -2.38 30.27
N THR A 544 13.77 -1.58 30.31
CA THR A 544 12.92 -1.40 31.50
C THR A 544 11.61 -2.21 31.48
N GLY A 545 11.32 -2.95 30.40
CA GLY A 545 10.05 -3.67 30.24
C GLY A 545 10.09 -4.76 29.17
N GLY A 546 9.05 -5.60 29.14
CA GLY A 546 9.00 -6.81 28.28
C GLY A 546 9.68 -8.05 28.89
N TRP A 547 10.09 -7.94 30.15
CA TRP A 547 10.62 -9.05 30.92
C TRP A 547 9.53 -10.03 31.35
N THR A 548 9.88 -11.30 31.51
CA THR A 548 9.05 -12.33 32.14
C THR A 548 9.85 -12.98 33.27
N GLY A 549 9.18 -13.57 34.25
CA GLY A 549 9.87 -14.31 35.31
C GLY A 549 10.76 -15.43 34.75
N ARG A 550 10.37 -16.03 33.61
CA ARG A 550 11.18 -17.04 32.93
C ARG A 550 12.51 -16.50 32.41
N HIS A 551 12.56 -15.24 31.96
CA HIS A 551 13.81 -14.61 31.54
C HIS A 551 14.81 -14.56 32.69
N ALA A 552 14.38 -14.26 33.93
CA ALA A 552 15.27 -14.28 35.10
C ALA A 552 15.79 -15.69 35.44
N VAL A 553 14.93 -16.71 35.34
CA VAL A 553 15.29 -18.12 35.60
C VAL A 553 16.36 -18.60 34.61
N THR A 554 16.23 -18.19 33.34
CA THR A 554 17.12 -18.63 32.26
C THR A 554 18.34 -17.74 32.09
N CYS A 555 18.38 -16.54 32.66
CA CYS A 555 19.48 -15.60 32.48
C CYS A 555 20.82 -16.13 33.03
N ALA A 556 21.86 -16.13 32.20
CA ALA A 556 23.19 -16.59 32.60
C ALA A 556 24.11 -15.48 33.14
N ASP A 557 23.89 -14.22 32.79
CA ASP A 557 24.65 -13.09 33.34
C ASP A 557 24.03 -12.62 34.67
N PRO A 558 24.78 -12.66 35.80
CA PRO A 558 24.24 -12.30 37.11
C PRO A 558 23.78 -10.84 37.24
N GLU A 559 24.39 -9.90 36.51
CA GLU A 559 24.00 -8.49 36.55
C GLU A 559 22.69 -8.27 35.79
N VAL A 560 22.57 -8.84 34.59
CA VAL A 560 21.32 -8.82 33.84
C VAL A 560 20.22 -9.57 34.60
N GLN A 561 20.52 -10.70 35.22
CA GLN A 561 19.57 -11.46 36.03
C GLN A 561 19.03 -10.62 37.20
N ARG A 562 19.91 -9.92 37.93
CA ARG A 562 19.51 -8.97 38.99
C ARG A 562 18.63 -7.87 38.43
N HIS A 563 19.03 -7.26 37.31
CA HIS A 563 18.26 -6.22 36.64
C HIS A 563 16.84 -6.68 36.29
N ILE A 564 16.69 -7.86 35.67
CA ILE A 564 15.39 -8.45 35.34
C ILE A 564 14.53 -8.61 36.61
N LEU A 565 15.10 -9.11 37.71
CA LEU A 565 14.38 -9.30 38.98
C LEU A 565 13.86 -8.01 39.61
N ARG A 566 14.46 -6.84 39.30
CA ARG A 566 13.92 -5.53 39.71
C ARG A 566 12.56 -5.26 39.05
N HIS A 567 12.41 -5.73 37.80
CA HIS A 567 11.26 -5.45 36.95
C HIS A 567 10.18 -6.55 37.02
N VAL A 568 10.54 -7.80 37.28
CA VAL A 568 9.59 -8.94 37.28
C VAL A 568 9.81 -9.93 38.41
N ARG A 569 8.71 -10.52 38.88
CA ARG A 569 8.73 -11.56 39.91
C ARG A 569 8.77 -12.95 39.29
N VAL A 570 9.72 -13.78 39.73
CA VAL A 570 9.71 -15.22 39.45
C VAL A 570 8.66 -15.88 40.33
N ARG A 571 7.61 -16.44 39.74
CA ARG A 571 6.49 -17.04 40.48
C ARG A 571 6.66 -18.56 40.59
N GLY A 572 6.40 -19.11 41.78
CA GLY A 572 6.49 -20.54 42.07
C GLY A 572 7.78 -20.94 42.76
N ILE A 573 7.71 -21.95 43.64
CA ILE A 573 8.86 -22.46 44.39
C ILE A 573 9.87 -23.13 43.46
N VAL A 574 9.40 -23.94 42.53
CA VAL A 574 10.23 -24.70 41.61
C VAL A 574 11.03 -23.77 40.67
N PRO A 575 10.43 -22.77 39.98
CA PRO A 575 11.20 -21.82 39.18
C PRO A 575 12.21 -20.98 39.97
N GLN A 576 11.88 -20.59 41.21
CA GLN A 576 12.81 -19.85 42.07
C GLN A 576 14.01 -20.72 42.50
N LEU A 577 13.78 -21.98 42.86
CA LEU A 577 14.86 -22.92 43.18
C LEU A 577 15.72 -23.26 41.97
N ARG A 578 15.10 -23.40 40.78
CA ARG A 578 15.82 -23.57 39.51
C ARG A 578 16.75 -22.38 39.24
N LEU A 579 16.24 -21.15 39.34
CA LEU A 579 17.05 -19.93 39.18
C LEU A 579 18.29 -19.94 40.10
N LEU A 580 18.10 -20.30 41.37
CA LEU A 580 19.16 -20.26 42.36
C LEU A 580 20.19 -21.39 42.19
N LEU A 581 19.74 -22.60 41.84
CA LEU A 581 20.65 -23.70 41.48
C LEU A 581 21.52 -23.31 40.28
N ASP A 582 20.90 -22.77 39.24
CA ASP A 582 21.56 -22.32 38.03
C ASP A 582 22.63 -21.24 38.31
N LEU A 583 22.34 -20.28 39.19
CA LEU A 583 23.30 -19.28 39.63
C LEU A 583 24.42 -19.89 40.48
N TRP A 584 24.10 -20.86 41.35
CA TRP A 584 25.09 -21.57 42.16
C TRP A 584 26.08 -22.34 41.29
N GLU A 585 25.59 -23.07 40.28
CA GLU A 585 26.46 -23.84 39.36
C GLU A 585 27.38 -22.94 38.54
N ARG A 586 26.94 -21.74 38.16
CA ARG A 586 27.71 -20.82 37.29
C ARG A 586 28.63 -19.88 38.04
N ALA A 587 28.16 -19.30 39.15
CA ALA A 587 28.84 -18.21 39.87
C ALA A 587 29.15 -18.57 41.33
N GLY A 588 28.86 -19.81 41.75
CA GLY A 588 29.16 -20.32 43.07
C GLY A 588 28.14 -19.98 44.16
N LYS A 589 28.31 -20.63 45.30
CA LYS A 589 27.45 -20.52 46.49
C LYS A 589 27.29 -19.08 46.99
N ALA A 590 28.38 -18.31 46.96
CA ALA A 590 28.40 -16.92 47.40
C ALA A 590 27.51 -16.02 46.53
N ALA A 591 27.50 -16.21 45.21
CA ALA A 591 26.66 -15.42 44.30
C ALA A 591 25.17 -15.73 44.50
N MET A 592 24.83 -17.00 44.72
CA MET A 592 23.46 -17.43 45.07
C MET A 592 22.98 -16.77 46.36
N LEU A 593 23.78 -16.82 47.44
CA LEU A 593 23.45 -16.18 48.71
C LEU A 593 23.31 -14.66 48.56
N ALA A 594 24.26 -14.03 47.88
CA ALA A 594 24.23 -12.60 47.63
C ALA A 594 22.96 -12.17 46.87
N LEU A 595 22.44 -12.99 45.94
CA LEU A 595 21.19 -12.70 45.26
C LEU A 595 19.96 -12.81 46.17
N VAL A 596 19.93 -13.82 47.05
CA VAL A 596 18.82 -14.04 48.00
C VAL A 596 18.77 -12.96 49.08
N GLU A 597 19.92 -12.41 49.44
CA GLU A 597 20.08 -11.38 50.48
C GLU A 597 20.10 -9.96 49.94
N ALA A 598 20.23 -9.78 48.63
CA ALA A 598 20.24 -8.48 47.99
C ALA A 598 18.91 -7.74 48.18
N ASP A 599 19.00 -6.45 48.53
CA ASP A 599 17.91 -5.51 48.30
C ASP A 599 17.96 -5.10 46.82
N LEU A 600 17.03 -5.65 46.03
CA LEU A 600 17.01 -5.47 44.58
C LEU A 600 16.39 -4.13 44.15
N ASP A 601 15.88 -3.32 45.09
CA ASP A 601 15.13 -2.08 44.79
C ASP A 601 14.00 -2.33 43.76
N PRO A 602 12.97 -3.09 44.14
CA PRO A 602 11.91 -3.54 43.24
C PRO A 602 11.02 -2.40 42.72
N LEU A 603 10.78 -2.35 41.40
CA LEU A 603 9.91 -1.35 40.77
C LEU A 603 8.43 -1.73 40.87
N LYS A 604 7.66 -1.01 41.71
CA LYS A 604 6.19 -1.00 41.94
C LYS A 604 5.44 -2.33 42.18
N TYR A 605 5.91 -3.51 41.74
CA TYR A 605 5.16 -4.77 41.78
C TYR A 605 5.97 -6.02 42.19
N THR A 606 7.24 -5.85 42.58
CA THR A 606 8.21 -6.93 42.84
C THR A 606 8.58 -7.11 44.33
N ARG A 607 7.70 -6.72 45.29
CA ARG A 607 7.97 -6.98 46.72
C ARG A 607 8.06 -8.49 47.01
N ALA A 608 9.06 -8.92 47.78
CA ALA A 608 9.33 -10.31 48.14
C ALA A 608 9.60 -11.20 46.91
N GLU A 609 10.74 -10.94 46.29
CA GLU A 609 11.29 -11.54 45.08
C GLU A 609 11.41 -13.06 45.24
N PHE A 610 11.84 -13.52 46.42
CA PHE A 610 11.88 -14.92 46.82
C PHE A 610 10.82 -15.25 47.87
N GLN A 611 10.21 -16.43 47.75
CA GLN A 611 9.30 -16.93 48.77
C GLN A 611 10.08 -17.32 50.03
N GLY A 612 9.53 -17.05 51.22
CA GLY A 612 10.21 -17.36 52.48
C GLY A 612 10.60 -18.84 52.63
N GLY A 613 9.85 -19.76 52.03
CA GLY A 613 10.21 -21.19 51.98
C GLY A 613 11.46 -21.47 51.13
N VAL A 614 11.65 -20.74 50.03
CA VAL A 614 12.85 -20.82 49.19
C VAL A 614 14.06 -20.25 49.93
N VAL A 615 13.92 -19.07 50.54
CA VAL A 615 14.99 -18.42 51.32
C VAL A 615 15.47 -19.32 52.45
N LYS A 616 14.54 -19.89 53.25
CA LYS A 616 14.88 -20.81 54.34
C LYS A 616 15.62 -22.06 53.85
N ARG A 617 15.16 -22.64 52.73
CA ARG A 617 15.78 -23.83 52.15
C ARG A 617 17.20 -23.54 51.68
N VAL A 618 17.39 -22.44 50.95
CA VAL A 618 18.70 -22.05 50.40
C VAL A 618 19.71 -21.73 51.51
N ARG A 619 19.28 -21.03 52.57
CA ARG A 619 20.14 -20.79 53.75
C ARG A 619 20.57 -22.09 54.42
N LYS A 620 19.63 -23.03 54.63
CA LYS A 620 19.94 -24.35 55.20
C LYS A 620 20.95 -25.12 54.32
N MET A 621 20.76 -25.13 53.00
CA MET A 621 21.69 -25.75 52.07
C MET A 621 23.07 -25.09 52.10
N ALA A 622 23.11 -23.77 52.32
CA ALA A 622 24.34 -23.04 52.43
C ALA A 622 25.09 -23.26 53.76
N GLU A 623 24.44 -23.76 54.80
CA GLU A 623 25.06 -24.15 56.06
C GLU A 623 25.62 -25.57 56.04
N ALA A 624 25.32 -26.37 55.01
CA ALA A 624 25.82 -27.74 54.89
C ALA A 624 27.31 -27.79 54.52
N ASP A 625 28.02 -28.75 55.10
CA ASP A 625 29.45 -28.99 54.87
C ASP A 625 29.74 -29.63 53.50
N ASP A 626 28.80 -30.40 52.96
CA ASP A 626 28.91 -31.07 51.65
C ASP A 626 28.08 -30.34 50.59
N GLU A 627 28.74 -29.39 49.91
CA GLU A 627 28.13 -28.56 48.88
C GLU A 627 27.65 -29.37 47.65
N GLU A 628 28.39 -30.39 47.22
CA GLU A 628 28.02 -31.18 46.05
C GLU A 628 26.85 -32.12 46.35
N ALA A 629 26.78 -32.70 47.55
CA ALA A 629 25.62 -33.49 47.97
C ALA A 629 24.33 -32.66 48.00
N GLU A 630 24.39 -31.41 48.49
CA GLU A 630 23.22 -30.52 48.51
C GLU A 630 22.82 -30.05 47.10
N LYS A 631 23.79 -29.75 46.22
CA LYS A 631 23.49 -29.46 44.81
C LYS A 631 22.80 -30.64 44.13
N GLU A 632 23.32 -31.86 44.33
CA GLU A 632 22.74 -33.07 43.74
C GLU A 632 21.33 -33.36 44.28
N ALA A 633 21.11 -33.16 45.58
CA ALA A 633 19.79 -33.27 46.19
C ALA A 633 18.79 -32.25 45.60
N LEU A 634 19.24 -31.02 45.30
CA LEU A 634 18.41 -30.01 44.65
C LEU A 634 18.15 -30.34 43.17
N ARG A 635 19.14 -30.85 42.43
CA ARG A 635 18.95 -31.37 41.06
C ARG A 635 17.89 -32.46 41.04
N ALA A 636 17.98 -33.44 41.92
CA ALA A 636 17.00 -34.52 42.04
C ALA A 636 15.60 -33.98 42.37
N TYR A 637 15.50 -33.03 43.30
CA TYR A 637 14.22 -32.40 43.67
C TYR A 637 13.54 -31.68 42.50
N LEU A 638 14.33 -30.97 41.69
CA LEU A 638 13.85 -30.26 40.51
C LEU A 638 13.53 -31.23 39.36
N ALA A 639 14.37 -32.24 39.11
CA ALA A 639 14.15 -33.24 38.07
C ALA A 639 12.81 -33.97 38.24
N GLU A 640 12.39 -34.26 39.47
CA GLU A 640 11.07 -34.86 39.77
C GLU A 640 9.90 -33.91 39.42
N ARG A 641 10.11 -32.58 39.56
CA ARG A 641 9.06 -31.54 39.51
C ARG A 641 9.07 -30.70 38.24
N GLU A 642 10.03 -30.91 37.36
CA GLU A 642 10.12 -30.30 36.04
C GLU A 642 9.84 -31.34 34.95
N THR A 643 8.85 -32.22 35.19
CA THR A 643 8.38 -33.20 34.22
C THR A 643 7.03 -32.82 33.64
N PRO A 644 6.71 -33.22 32.39
CA PRO A 644 5.37 -33.03 31.84
C PRO A 644 4.27 -33.62 32.73
N ALA A 645 4.49 -34.82 33.26
CA ALA A 645 3.54 -35.52 34.13
C ALA A 645 3.23 -34.73 35.41
N TRP A 646 4.25 -34.15 36.04
CA TRP A 646 4.07 -33.31 37.22
C TRP A 646 3.31 -32.02 36.89
N GLN A 647 3.69 -31.33 35.82
CA GLN A 647 3.03 -30.08 35.40
C GLN A 647 1.56 -30.32 35.03
N ILE A 648 1.25 -31.38 34.27
CA ILE A 648 -0.12 -31.77 33.91
C ILE A 648 -0.95 -32.06 35.16
N LYS A 649 -0.42 -32.88 36.09
CA LYS A 649 -1.09 -33.18 37.36
C LYS A 649 -1.35 -31.92 38.17
N ARG A 650 -0.39 -30.99 38.21
CA ARG A 650 -0.47 -29.78 39.01
C ARG A 650 -1.41 -28.74 38.41
N LEU A 651 -1.45 -28.61 37.08
CA LEU A 651 -2.44 -27.80 36.36
C LEU A 651 -3.88 -28.25 36.64
N GLY A 652 -4.10 -29.55 36.81
CA GLY A 652 -5.42 -30.10 37.17
C GLY A 652 -5.87 -29.78 38.60
N GLY A 653 -4.95 -29.43 39.50
CA GLY A 653 -5.22 -29.30 40.94
C GLY A 653 -5.02 -27.91 41.54
N SER A 654 -4.67 -26.89 40.76
CA SER A 654 -4.42 -25.54 41.29
C SER A 654 -4.74 -24.43 40.29
N ASP A 655 -5.64 -23.53 40.69
CA ASP A 655 -6.06 -22.41 39.84
C ASP A 655 -4.99 -21.33 39.64
N ASN A 656 -3.88 -21.33 40.38
CA ASN A 656 -2.81 -20.33 40.23
C ASN A 656 -1.52 -20.88 39.62
N PHE A 657 -1.43 -22.20 39.42
CA PHE A 657 -0.20 -22.84 38.93
C PHE A 657 0.19 -22.35 37.52
N HIS A 658 -0.79 -22.05 36.66
CA HIS A 658 -0.57 -21.46 35.33
C HIS A 658 0.13 -20.09 35.34
N ARG A 659 0.23 -19.42 36.51
CA ARG A 659 0.90 -18.13 36.69
C ARG A 659 2.36 -18.28 37.12
N GLU A 660 2.82 -19.49 37.42
CA GLU A 660 4.20 -19.77 37.81
C GLU A 660 5.13 -19.70 36.59
N SER A 661 6.41 -19.38 36.82
CA SER A 661 7.42 -19.12 35.78
C SER A 661 8.13 -20.41 35.29
N HIS A 662 7.36 -21.49 35.13
CA HIS A 662 7.87 -22.78 34.63
C HIS A 662 8.28 -22.69 33.17
N GLY A 663 9.20 -23.55 32.74
CA GLY A 663 9.27 -23.92 31.32
C GLY A 663 8.17 -24.93 31.05
N TRP A 664 7.11 -24.50 30.35
CA TRP A 664 5.94 -25.36 30.13
C TRP A 664 6.17 -26.40 29.03
N PHE A 665 5.80 -27.65 29.30
CA PHE A 665 5.76 -28.75 28.32
C PHE A 665 4.47 -28.66 27.48
N LEU A 666 4.39 -27.63 26.63
CA LEU A 666 3.13 -27.25 25.97
C LEU A 666 2.57 -28.33 25.04
N ALA A 667 3.42 -29.09 24.35
CA ALA A 667 2.99 -30.16 23.46
C ALA A 667 2.32 -31.30 24.25
N GLU A 668 2.96 -31.73 25.34
CA GLU A 668 2.47 -32.78 26.23
C GLU A 668 1.22 -32.33 27.00
N ILE A 669 1.17 -31.06 27.43
CA ILE A 669 -0.02 -30.49 28.07
C ILE A 669 -1.18 -30.42 27.07
N ALA A 670 -0.93 -30.02 25.82
CA ALA A 670 -1.94 -29.98 24.76
C ALA A 670 -2.48 -31.37 24.40
N ALA A 671 -1.62 -32.41 24.46
CA ALA A 671 -2.02 -33.81 24.30
C ALA A 671 -2.76 -34.39 25.52
N SER A 672 -2.85 -33.66 26.63
CA SER A 672 -3.44 -34.14 27.88
C SER A 672 -4.88 -33.64 28.10
N PRO A 673 -5.63 -34.24 29.04
CA PRO A 673 -6.93 -33.72 29.50
C PRO A 673 -6.86 -32.29 30.06
N ALA A 674 -5.67 -31.80 30.44
CA ALA A 674 -5.48 -30.44 30.94
C ALA A 674 -5.47 -29.36 29.82
N ARG A 675 -5.59 -29.74 28.53
CA ARG A 675 -5.59 -28.82 27.39
C ARG A 675 -6.57 -27.66 27.49
N ASN A 676 -7.72 -27.86 28.16
CA ASN A 676 -8.74 -26.82 28.36
C ASN A 676 -8.23 -25.65 29.23
N ARG A 677 -7.10 -25.83 29.94
CA ARG A 677 -6.44 -24.79 30.73
C ARG A 677 -5.33 -24.05 29.97
N LEU A 678 -5.01 -24.43 28.72
CA LEU A 678 -4.02 -23.74 27.88
C LEU A 678 -4.37 -22.26 27.67
N GLY A 679 -5.66 -21.91 27.59
CA GLY A 679 -6.11 -20.51 27.49
C GLY A 679 -5.72 -19.65 28.69
N LEU A 680 -5.45 -20.25 29.85
CA LEU A 680 -4.93 -19.56 31.04
C LEU A 680 -3.41 -19.33 30.97
N LEU A 681 -2.69 -20.14 30.20
CA LEU A 681 -1.23 -20.01 30.01
C LEU A 681 -0.88 -18.90 29.02
N SER A 682 -1.78 -18.57 28.08
CA SER A 682 -1.61 -17.50 27.08
C SER A 682 -1.34 -16.10 27.67
N GLY A 683 -1.78 -15.85 28.91
CA GLY A 683 -1.55 -14.59 29.62
C GLY A 683 -0.15 -14.45 30.25
N SER A 684 0.69 -15.49 30.20
CA SER A 684 2.01 -15.53 30.85
C SER A 684 3.16 -14.97 29.99
N GLY A 685 2.89 -14.60 28.73
CA GLY A 685 3.91 -14.18 27.77
C GLY A 685 4.74 -15.33 27.19
N GLU A 686 4.50 -16.58 27.62
CA GLU A 686 5.01 -17.79 27.00
C GLU A 686 4.10 -18.21 25.84
N GLY A 687 4.32 -17.58 24.69
CA GLY A 687 3.64 -17.91 23.44
C GLY A 687 2.16 -17.55 23.41
N HIS A 688 1.75 -16.91 22.32
CA HIS A 688 0.47 -17.31 21.74
C HIS A 688 0.63 -18.76 21.25
N VAL A 689 0.68 -19.74 22.14
CA VAL A 689 -0.05 -20.99 21.84
C VAL A 689 -1.49 -20.57 22.00
N ALA A 690 -1.98 -19.94 20.94
CA ALA A 690 -3.31 -19.41 20.92
C ALA A 690 -4.22 -20.60 21.19
N ALA A 691 -4.90 -20.56 22.32
CA ALA A 691 -5.88 -21.56 22.69
C ALA A 691 -6.77 -21.79 21.47
N GLY A 692 -6.96 -23.06 21.12
CA GLY A 692 -7.66 -23.47 19.91
C GLY A 692 -9.08 -22.92 19.89
N ASP A 693 -9.28 -21.84 19.14
CA ASP A 693 -10.25 -21.93 18.09
C ASP A 693 -9.48 -22.49 16.88
N PRO A 694 -9.81 -23.69 16.37
CA PRO A 694 -9.17 -24.23 15.19
C PRO A 694 -9.62 -23.39 13.99
N THR A 695 -8.95 -22.28 13.70
CA THR A 695 -9.26 -21.55 12.48
C THR A 695 -8.76 -22.36 11.29
N PRO A 696 -9.43 -22.30 10.13
CA PRO A 696 -8.96 -22.91 8.87
C PRO A 696 -7.48 -22.64 8.61
N ARG A 697 -7.05 -21.41 8.89
CA ARG A 697 -5.65 -20.98 8.80
C ARG A 697 -4.69 -21.83 9.65
N ARG A 698 -5.05 -22.24 10.87
CA ARG A 698 -4.16 -23.05 11.71
C ARG A 698 -4.03 -24.48 11.24
N ALA A 699 -5.10 -25.06 10.70
CA ALA A 699 -5.00 -26.37 10.08
C ALA A 699 -3.97 -26.34 8.95
N LEU A 700 -4.02 -25.29 8.11
CA LEU A 700 -3.01 -25.04 7.07
C LEU A 700 -1.61 -24.82 7.65
N GLU A 701 -1.46 -23.98 8.69
CA GLU A 701 -0.16 -23.78 9.38
C GLU A 701 0.38 -25.06 10.01
N ALA A 702 -0.50 -26.00 10.39
CA ALA A 702 -0.15 -27.32 10.93
C ALA A 702 0.12 -28.36 9.83
N GLY A 703 0.10 -27.97 8.55
CA GLY A 703 0.39 -28.83 7.41
C GLY A 703 -0.80 -29.61 6.86
N ALA A 704 -2.04 -29.33 7.31
CA ALA A 704 -3.22 -29.84 6.64
C ALA A 704 -3.33 -29.23 5.24
N THR A 705 -3.82 -30.00 4.29
CA THR A 705 -4.15 -29.51 2.95
C THR A 705 -5.38 -28.60 2.99
N LEU A 706 -5.58 -27.81 1.93
CA LEU A 706 -6.78 -26.99 1.80
C LEU A 706 -8.06 -27.82 1.79
N ALA A 707 -8.05 -28.97 1.12
CA ALA A 707 -9.19 -29.88 1.08
C ALA A 707 -9.54 -30.45 2.47
N GLU A 708 -8.53 -30.90 3.23
CA GLU A 708 -8.73 -31.35 4.62
C GLU A 708 -9.25 -30.21 5.50
N THR A 709 -8.72 -29.00 5.31
CA THR A 709 -9.15 -27.81 6.04
C THR A 709 -10.61 -27.47 5.77
N LEU A 710 -11.03 -27.46 4.51
CA LEU A 710 -12.44 -27.23 4.12
C LEU A 710 -13.37 -28.31 4.67
N ALA A 711 -12.92 -29.58 4.71
CA ALA A 711 -13.68 -30.67 5.30
C ALA A 711 -13.81 -30.55 6.83
N MET A 712 -12.78 -30.03 7.51
CA MET A 712 -12.80 -29.76 8.95
C MET A 712 -13.64 -28.53 9.32
N TYR A 713 -13.71 -27.53 8.43
CA TYR A 713 -14.39 -26.25 8.66
C TYR A 713 -15.34 -25.91 7.50
N PRO A 714 -16.42 -26.68 7.31
CA PRO A 714 -17.43 -26.33 6.32
C PRO A 714 -18.10 -25.02 6.72
N SER A 715 -17.92 -23.97 5.93
CA SER A 715 -18.59 -22.69 6.13
C SER A 715 -19.70 -22.52 5.10
N THR A 716 -20.92 -22.24 5.56
CA THR A 716 -22.04 -21.85 4.70
C THR A 716 -22.07 -20.35 4.46
N ASP A 717 -21.17 -19.59 5.09
CA ASP A 717 -21.05 -18.14 4.91
C ASP A 717 -19.93 -17.84 3.87
N PRO A 718 -20.30 -17.33 2.68
CA PRO A 718 -19.33 -16.95 1.65
C PRO A 718 -18.34 -15.90 2.14
N ASP A 719 -18.78 -14.96 2.98
CA ASP A 719 -17.92 -13.87 3.49
C ASP A 719 -16.91 -14.39 4.52
N ASP A 720 -17.24 -15.44 5.27
CA ASP A 720 -16.30 -16.11 6.16
C ASP A 720 -15.25 -16.87 5.35
N THR A 721 -15.67 -17.66 4.35
CA THR A 721 -14.77 -18.37 3.42
C THR A 721 -13.80 -17.41 2.74
N ARG A 722 -14.31 -16.32 2.16
CA ARG A 722 -13.51 -15.26 1.54
C ARG A 722 -12.47 -14.69 2.51
N ARG A 723 -12.89 -14.32 3.73
CA ARG A 723 -12.00 -13.65 4.70
C ARG A 723 -10.81 -14.52 5.10
N TRP A 724 -11.03 -15.78 5.44
CA TRP A 724 -9.91 -16.62 5.87
C TRP A 724 -9.06 -17.10 4.68
N LEU A 725 -9.67 -17.35 3.51
CA LEU A 725 -8.95 -17.79 2.31
C LEU A 725 -7.99 -16.71 1.81
N VAL A 726 -8.44 -15.45 1.71
CA VAL A 726 -7.58 -14.30 1.34
C VAL A 726 -6.42 -14.16 2.33
N ALA A 727 -6.68 -14.36 3.63
CA ALA A 727 -5.64 -14.32 4.66
C ALA A 727 -4.65 -15.49 4.55
N ALA A 728 -5.09 -16.68 4.14
CA ALA A 728 -4.24 -17.86 3.93
C ALA A 728 -3.35 -17.68 2.69
N VAL A 729 -3.92 -17.20 1.58
CA VAL A 729 -3.15 -16.89 0.36
C VAL A 729 -2.13 -15.79 0.61
N SER A 730 -2.53 -14.71 1.29
CA SER A 730 -1.61 -13.62 1.67
C SER A 730 -0.48 -14.08 2.61
N ALA A 731 -0.68 -15.16 3.35
CA ALA A 731 0.33 -15.75 4.22
C ALA A 731 1.22 -16.80 3.52
N GLY A 732 0.96 -17.11 2.24
CA GLY A 732 1.68 -18.14 1.47
C GLY A 732 1.37 -19.57 1.93
N LEU A 733 0.26 -19.78 2.63
CA LEU A 733 -0.15 -21.10 3.12
C LEU A 733 -0.92 -21.90 2.06
N VAL A 734 -1.50 -21.20 1.09
CA VAL A 734 -2.33 -21.72 0.00
C VAL A 734 -2.04 -20.86 -1.23
N THR A 735 -1.98 -21.48 -2.40
CA THR A 735 -1.92 -20.79 -3.70
C THR A 735 -3.33 -20.54 -4.26
N TRP A 736 -3.50 -19.58 -5.17
CA TRP A 736 -4.80 -19.42 -5.83
C TRP A 736 -5.11 -20.65 -6.69
N ALA A 737 -4.09 -21.32 -7.24
CA ALA A 737 -4.27 -22.55 -8.00
C ALA A 737 -4.91 -23.67 -7.15
N GLU A 738 -4.39 -23.89 -5.94
CA GLU A 738 -4.99 -24.85 -4.99
C GLU A 738 -6.42 -24.44 -4.63
N ALA A 739 -6.66 -23.15 -4.38
CA ALA A 739 -7.99 -22.65 -4.03
C ALA A 739 -9.02 -22.88 -5.14
N PHE A 740 -8.69 -22.58 -6.41
CA PHE A 740 -9.59 -22.82 -7.54
C PHE A 740 -9.92 -24.30 -7.71
N ALA A 741 -8.95 -25.18 -7.44
CA ALA A 741 -9.09 -26.61 -7.64
C ALA A 741 -9.99 -27.30 -6.60
N VAL A 742 -10.16 -26.74 -5.39
CA VAL A 742 -10.82 -27.46 -4.28
C VAL A 742 -11.93 -26.70 -3.56
N VAL A 743 -12.00 -25.37 -3.68
CA VAL A 743 -13.04 -24.59 -2.96
C VAL A 743 -14.38 -24.73 -3.68
N THR A 744 -15.40 -25.10 -2.91
CA THR A 744 -16.79 -25.22 -3.34
C THR A 744 -17.72 -24.38 -2.46
N PRO A 745 -18.73 -23.70 -3.02
CA PRO A 745 -19.01 -23.54 -4.45
C PRO A 745 -17.98 -22.63 -5.15
N ALA A 746 -17.89 -22.74 -6.48
CA ALA A 746 -16.99 -21.95 -7.33
C ALA A 746 -17.13 -20.44 -7.10
N SER A 747 -18.33 -19.97 -6.76
CA SER A 747 -18.61 -18.57 -6.46
C SER A 747 -17.81 -18.04 -5.27
N HIS A 748 -17.54 -18.87 -4.25
CA HIS A 748 -16.81 -18.44 -3.05
C HIS A 748 -15.37 -18.03 -3.38
N VAL A 749 -14.65 -18.86 -4.15
CA VAL A 749 -13.26 -18.57 -4.53
C VAL A 749 -13.19 -17.45 -5.56
N LEU A 750 -14.10 -17.40 -6.54
CA LEU A 750 -14.16 -16.30 -7.52
C LEU A 750 -14.52 -14.96 -6.85
N ALA A 751 -15.42 -14.94 -5.87
CA ALA A 751 -15.72 -13.72 -5.12
C ALA A 751 -14.54 -13.25 -4.26
N ALA A 752 -13.71 -14.18 -3.76
CA ALA A 752 -12.54 -13.88 -2.95
C ALA A 752 -11.41 -13.20 -3.74
N THR A 753 -11.34 -13.37 -5.06
CA THR A 753 -10.30 -12.76 -5.90
C THR A 753 -10.57 -11.29 -6.25
N VAL A 754 -11.81 -10.79 -6.07
CA VAL A 754 -12.19 -9.41 -6.43
C VAL A 754 -11.46 -8.34 -5.61
N ASP A 755 -11.02 -8.67 -4.40
CA ASP A 755 -10.21 -7.76 -3.57
C ASP A 755 -8.73 -7.74 -3.96
N ASP A 756 -8.29 -8.67 -4.83
CA ASP A 756 -6.91 -8.83 -5.24
C ASP A 756 -6.69 -8.38 -6.68
N ALA A 757 -5.45 -8.01 -7.00
CA ALA A 757 -5.11 -7.61 -8.37
C ALA A 757 -5.18 -8.83 -9.31
N PRO A 758 -5.78 -8.72 -10.51
CA PRO A 758 -5.87 -9.83 -11.47
C PRO A 758 -4.55 -10.55 -11.72
N ASP A 759 -3.44 -9.80 -11.80
CA ASP A 759 -2.09 -10.34 -12.01
C ASP A 759 -1.63 -11.35 -10.95
N ARG A 760 -2.29 -11.41 -9.79
CA ARG A 760 -1.94 -12.32 -8.69
C ARG A 760 -2.62 -13.68 -8.75
N TRP A 761 -3.79 -13.77 -9.36
CA TRP A 761 -4.60 -15.00 -9.36
C TRP A 761 -4.91 -15.51 -10.76
N LEU A 762 -4.84 -14.66 -11.78
CA LEU A 762 -5.17 -15.04 -13.15
C LEU A 762 -4.20 -16.10 -13.75
N PRO A 763 -2.87 -16.04 -13.52
CA PRO A 763 -1.97 -17.12 -13.97
C PRO A 763 -2.36 -18.47 -13.35
N ASP A 764 -2.59 -18.49 -12.04
CA ASP A 764 -3.00 -19.68 -11.30
C ASP A 764 -4.33 -20.26 -11.82
N LEU A 765 -5.30 -19.41 -12.15
CA LEU A 765 -6.56 -19.87 -12.74
C LEU A 765 -6.35 -20.52 -14.12
N ARG A 766 -5.50 -19.93 -14.96
CA ARG A 766 -5.15 -20.47 -16.29
C ARG A 766 -4.37 -21.79 -16.19
N ASP A 767 -3.57 -21.96 -15.15
CA ASP A 767 -2.84 -23.21 -14.90
C ASP A 767 -3.78 -24.35 -14.48
N VAL A 768 -4.78 -24.05 -13.64
CA VAL A 768 -5.76 -25.05 -13.18
C VAL A 768 -6.77 -25.41 -14.27
N VAL A 769 -7.06 -24.47 -15.18
CA VAL A 769 -7.96 -24.69 -16.32
C VAL A 769 -7.21 -24.40 -17.64
N PRO A 770 -6.39 -25.37 -18.11
CA PRO A 770 -5.66 -25.23 -19.36
C PRO A 770 -6.62 -24.98 -20.53
N GLY A 771 -6.39 -23.91 -21.28
CA GLY A 771 -7.24 -23.55 -22.42
C GLY A 771 -8.53 -22.83 -22.01
N LEU A 772 -8.43 -21.84 -21.12
CA LEU A 772 -9.50 -20.91 -20.72
C LEU A 772 -10.12 -20.09 -21.88
N ASP A 773 -9.75 -20.40 -23.12
CA ASP A 773 -10.28 -19.86 -24.37
C ASP A 773 -11.66 -20.46 -24.65
N LEU A 774 -12.60 -20.13 -23.78
CA LEU A 774 -13.98 -20.59 -23.86
C LEU A 774 -14.68 -19.91 -25.04
N SER A 775 -15.47 -20.68 -25.80
CA SER A 775 -16.40 -20.11 -26.77
C SER A 775 -17.35 -19.12 -26.07
N ALA A 776 -17.84 -18.13 -26.80
CA ALA A 776 -18.81 -17.15 -26.26
C ALA A 776 -20.04 -17.85 -25.65
N GLU A 777 -20.49 -18.98 -26.22
CA GLU A 777 -21.50 -19.87 -25.66
C GLU A 777 -21.10 -20.41 -24.28
N ALA A 778 -19.90 -20.99 -24.16
CA ALA A 778 -19.44 -21.59 -22.90
C ALA A 778 -19.26 -20.52 -21.81
N GLN A 779 -18.76 -19.34 -22.17
CA GLN A 779 -18.67 -18.20 -21.24
C GLN A 779 -20.04 -17.82 -20.67
N LEU A 780 -21.05 -17.72 -21.55
CA LEU A 780 -22.42 -17.41 -21.15
C LEU A 780 -23.03 -18.49 -20.25
N VAL A 781 -22.82 -19.77 -20.58
CA VAL A 781 -23.30 -20.89 -19.77
C VAL A 781 -22.63 -20.88 -18.40
N ALA A 782 -21.31 -20.65 -18.32
CA ALA A 782 -20.59 -20.55 -17.05
C ALA A 782 -21.16 -19.43 -16.15
N LEU A 783 -21.41 -18.24 -16.71
CA LEU A 783 -22.03 -17.12 -15.96
C LEU A 783 -23.44 -17.45 -15.46
N ARG A 784 -24.24 -18.17 -16.26
CA ARG A 784 -25.59 -18.60 -15.86
C ARG A 784 -25.57 -19.67 -14.77
N LEU A 785 -24.64 -20.62 -14.86
CA LEU A 785 -24.50 -21.69 -13.88
C LEU A 785 -23.93 -21.18 -12.55
N LEU A 786 -23.07 -20.15 -12.59
CA LEU A 786 -22.31 -19.65 -11.43
C LEU A 786 -23.12 -19.47 -10.13
N ARG A 787 -24.40 -19.05 -10.24
CA ARG A 787 -25.26 -18.80 -9.09
C ARG A 787 -25.66 -20.05 -8.30
N ASP A 788 -25.87 -21.16 -9.01
CA ASP A 788 -26.40 -22.38 -8.44
C ASP A 788 -25.40 -23.54 -8.53
N PHE A 789 -24.17 -23.28 -8.99
CA PHE A 789 -23.16 -24.30 -9.21
C PHE A 789 -22.42 -24.66 -7.92
N ALA A 790 -22.67 -25.87 -7.41
CA ALA A 790 -22.09 -26.35 -6.16
C ALA A 790 -20.63 -26.86 -6.27
N GLY A 791 -20.13 -27.09 -7.49
CA GLY A 791 -18.78 -27.61 -7.72
C GLY A 791 -17.68 -26.54 -7.68
N THR A 792 -16.48 -26.95 -8.06
CA THR A 792 -15.26 -26.13 -8.15
C THR A 792 -15.23 -25.29 -9.43
N VAL A 793 -14.27 -24.36 -9.55
CA VAL A 793 -14.12 -23.54 -10.77
C VAL A 793 -13.82 -24.40 -12.02
N PRO A 794 -12.91 -25.38 -11.99
CA PRO A 794 -12.67 -26.25 -13.14
C PRO A 794 -13.91 -27.04 -13.56
N GLU A 795 -14.69 -27.54 -12.59
CA GLU A 795 -15.94 -28.26 -12.86
C GLU A 795 -16.99 -27.34 -13.49
N LEU A 796 -17.09 -26.08 -13.05
CA LEU A 796 -17.99 -25.08 -13.64
C LEU A 796 -17.67 -24.86 -15.11
N LEU A 797 -16.39 -24.62 -15.42
CA LEU A 797 -15.95 -24.33 -16.78
C LEU A 797 -16.04 -25.57 -17.67
N ALA A 798 -15.66 -26.75 -17.18
CA ALA A 798 -15.81 -28.01 -17.92
C ALA A 798 -17.29 -28.33 -18.21
N THR A 799 -18.18 -28.08 -17.25
CA THR A 799 -19.63 -28.24 -17.46
C THR A 799 -20.13 -27.27 -18.54
N ALA A 800 -19.68 -26.01 -18.51
CA ALA A 800 -20.07 -25.04 -19.51
C ALA A 800 -19.58 -25.40 -20.93
N VAL A 801 -18.37 -25.94 -21.07
CA VAL A 801 -17.86 -26.48 -22.34
C VAL A 801 -18.71 -27.68 -22.79
N ALA A 802 -18.97 -28.64 -21.89
CA ALA A 802 -19.74 -29.84 -22.24
C ALA A 802 -21.19 -29.56 -22.65
N VAL A 803 -21.81 -28.51 -22.11
CA VAL A 803 -23.16 -28.07 -22.49
C VAL A 803 -23.19 -27.39 -23.86
N THR A 804 -22.05 -26.91 -24.36
CA THR A 804 -21.98 -26.09 -25.58
C THR A 804 -21.25 -26.77 -26.75
N ALA A 805 -20.56 -27.88 -26.49
CA ALA A 805 -20.06 -28.83 -27.47
C ALA A 805 -21.20 -29.68 -28.03
#